data_AF-A0AAJ2LAW7-F1
#
_entry.id   AF-A0AAJ2LAW7-F1
#
_cell.length_a   1.000
_cell.length_b   1.000
_cell.length_c   1.000
_cell.angle_alpha   90.00
_cell.angle_beta   90.00
_cell.angle_gamma   90.00
#
_symmetry.space_group_name_H-M   'P 1'
#
loop_
_entity.id
_entity.type
_entity.pdbx_description
1 polymer ?
#
loop_
_entity_poly.entity_id
_entity_poly.type
_entity_poly.pdbx_seq_one_letter_code
_entity_poly.pdbx_strand_id
1 'polypeptide(L)'
;MQLDLHHQIILNYLTQTDKPIFLTGRAGTGKTTFLQHIRLNLAKEMVVVAPTAVAAINAGGVTIHSFFQVPLGPLMPGIRGKRNPQPAIRSVNPEKEKMLRRMQLLIIDEISMVRADTLDYLDALLRLVRASARPFGGVQLLMIGDPYQLPPVANNDWEMLSSFYKSPYFFDSLVWSTSGFLTFELSRVYRQSDPIFIEILNSVRDGKVTENTLTALNGRYITQPDFDLSDYVTLSTHNNKVREINQQRLDALQTPEHVFSATISADFPSEAYPAEKELVLKEGAYVMFIKNDSSGKKQYYNGRAARVARIENGRVHVTFFDDGSDFIVIPEIWQNVKYALSETEGKISESTAGTFTQLPLRLSWAVTIHKSQGLTFDRLVVDVRTAFAPGQVYVALSRCRSLEGLVLLQPVNAASVMVAPAVKAFMQNASINACDNSGLDALRRDSLREAVLDLFDFTILAECWEQVLGFIRENDPAYGTAEHRSNAISRLINADLIKVAINFRRQELLTLLGSSDEQHAGTLPERLTKATTYFFSKLTEAVAEVGHLLSQWDQRAPHPDFHLPAARLRYCLALKTAVFLKLSEAKSLDELVITAEKALGHYQSDKGETKSETSRRKQPANVALFDKLVEWRADIAAERNTQPYSIVSDTVLIQVADKMPHTLSQLSQIKNFGQAKASDFGQDIIRIILANSGATQLF
;
A
#
# COMPACT_ATOMS: atom_id res chain seq x y z
N MET A 1 -10.79 14.43 18.42
CA MET A 1 -11.45 15.04 17.25
C MET A 1 -12.94 14.98 17.54
N GLN A 2 -13.67 16.09 17.37
CA GLN A 2 -15.14 16.04 17.43
C GLN A 2 -15.61 15.69 16.02
N LEU A 3 -16.18 14.49 15.86
CA LEU A 3 -16.76 14.07 14.59
C LEU A 3 -18.01 14.92 14.33
N ASP A 4 -18.10 15.54 13.16
CA ASP A 4 -19.33 16.16 12.70
C ASP A 4 -20.21 15.15 11.93
N LEU A 5 -21.37 15.62 11.49
CA LEU A 5 -22.32 14.81 10.71
C LEU A 5 -21.71 14.26 9.42
N HIS A 6 -20.83 15.01 8.73
CA HIS A 6 -20.20 14.55 7.48
C HIS A 6 -19.29 13.35 7.73
N HIS A 7 -18.50 13.38 8.81
CA HIS A 7 -17.65 12.25 9.19
C HIS A 7 -18.48 11.00 9.50
N GLN A 8 -19.62 11.15 10.19
CA GLN A 8 -20.53 10.03 10.50
C GLN A 8 -21.15 9.43 9.24
N ILE A 9 -21.57 10.26 8.28
CA ILE A 9 -22.10 9.78 6.99
C ILE A 9 -21.03 8.93 6.28
N ILE A 10 -19.79 9.41 6.19
CA ILE A 10 -18.70 8.65 5.54
C ILE A 10 -18.47 7.30 6.26
N LEU A 11 -18.49 7.28 7.59
CA LEU A 11 -18.38 6.04 8.37
C LEU A 11 -19.52 5.06 8.10
N ASN A 12 -20.76 5.54 7.90
CA ASN A 12 -21.88 4.69 7.53
C ASN A 12 -21.67 4.03 6.16
N TYR A 13 -21.20 4.78 5.15
CA TYR A 13 -20.87 4.22 3.85
C TYR A 13 -19.72 3.20 3.92
N LEU A 14 -18.68 3.49 4.72
CA LEU A 14 -17.56 2.59 4.94
C LEU A 14 -17.97 1.32 5.69
N THR A 15 -19.00 1.36 6.53
CA THR A 15 -19.44 0.18 7.31
C THR A 15 -20.46 -0.67 6.56
N GLN A 16 -21.35 -0.03 5.78
CA GLN A 16 -22.54 -0.69 5.24
C GLN A 16 -22.47 -0.99 3.73
N THR A 17 -21.44 -0.52 3.04
CA THR A 17 -21.27 -0.73 1.58
C THR A 17 -19.87 -1.22 1.24
N ASP A 18 -19.68 -1.66 0.00
CA ASP A 18 -18.38 -1.95 -0.62
C ASP A 18 -18.01 -0.94 -1.72
N LYS A 19 -18.79 0.15 -1.86
CA LYS A 19 -18.58 1.15 -2.91
C LYS A 19 -17.25 1.90 -2.71
N PRO A 20 -16.46 2.12 -3.77
CA PRO A 20 -15.28 2.97 -3.69
C PRO A 20 -15.66 4.41 -3.31
N ILE A 21 -14.87 5.02 -2.43
CA ILE A 21 -15.08 6.37 -1.92
C ILE A 21 -13.85 7.22 -2.23
N PHE A 22 -14.09 8.39 -2.80
CA PHE A 22 -13.14 9.49 -2.91
C PHE A 22 -13.46 10.53 -1.83
N LEU A 23 -12.57 10.65 -0.85
CA LEU A 23 -12.62 11.67 0.19
C LEU A 23 -11.65 12.80 -0.16
N THR A 24 -12.22 13.93 -0.57
CA THR A 24 -11.49 15.15 -0.86
C THR A 24 -11.73 16.21 0.19
N GLY A 25 -10.96 17.28 0.08
CA GLY A 25 -11.12 18.45 0.91
C GLY A 25 -9.93 19.37 0.74
N ARG A 26 -10.15 20.63 1.04
CA ARG A 26 -9.14 21.67 0.94
C ARG A 26 -7.94 21.36 1.85
N ALA A 27 -6.83 22.05 1.62
CA ALA A 27 -5.68 21.96 2.50
C ALA A 27 -6.07 22.32 3.96
N GLY A 28 -5.75 21.46 4.93
CA GLY A 28 -6.03 21.74 6.34
C GLY A 28 -7.44 21.38 6.83
N THR A 29 -8.20 20.57 6.10
CA THR A 29 -9.55 20.11 6.51
C THR A 29 -9.57 18.89 7.44
N GLY A 30 -8.41 18.40 7.88
CA GLY A 30 -8.33 17.29 8.85
C GLY A 30 -8.36 15.88 8.25
N LYS A 31 -8.16 15.71 6.94
CA LYS A 31 -8.13 14.39 6.25
C LYS A 31 -7.28 13.33 6.97
N THR A 32 -6.01 13.64 7.26
CA THR A 32 -5.09 12.70 7.95
C THR A 32 -5.57 12.38 9.37
N THR A 33 -6.17 13.34 10.08
CA THR A 33 -6.75 13.09 11.42
C THR A 33 -7.94 12.14 11.33
N PHE A 34 -8.78 12.28 10.32
CA PHE A 34 -9.92 11.38 10.11
C PHE A 34 -9.47 9.97 9.68
N LEU A 35 -8.42 9.87 8.86
CA LEU A 35 -7.77 8.59 8.54
C LEU A 35 -7.35 7.83 9.81
N GLN A 36 -6.68 8.51 10.75
CA GLN A 36 -6.28 7.89 12.02
C GLN A 36 -7.49 7.45 12.85
N HIS A 37 -8.58 8.22 12.82
CA HIS A 37 -9.83 7.84 13.48
C HIS A 37 -10.43 6.56 12.87
N ILE A 38 -10.48 6.44 11.54
CA ILE A 38 -10.96 5.24 10.84
C ILE A 38 -10.12 4.02 11.25
N ARG A 39 -8.79 4.17 11.24
CA ARG A 39 -7.86 3.08 11.56
C ARG A 39 -8.06 2.51 12.97
N LEU A 40 -8.38 3.37 13.93
CA LEU A 40 -8.57 2.99 15.33
C LEU A 40 -9.97 2.46 15.67
N ASN A 41 -10.99 2.85 14.91
CA ASN A 41 -12.40 2.64 15.31
C ASN A 41 -13.20 1.74 14.35
N LEU A 42 -12.71 1.49 13.13
CA LEU A 42 -13.41 0.66 12.16
C LEU A 42 -12.96 -0.81 12.26
N ALA A 43 -13.91 -1.73 12.38
CA ALA A 43 -13.65 -3.17 12.58
C ALA A 43 -13.30 -3.95 11.29
N LYS A 44 -13.09 -3.28 10.16
CA LYS A 44 -12.75 -3.94 8.88
C LYS A 44 -11.29 -4.37 8.84
N GLU A 45 -11.00 -5.52 8.22
CA GLU A 45 -9.64 -5.92 7.88
C GLU A 45 -9.09 -4.96 6.81
N MET A 46 -8.35 -3.95 7.25
CA MET A 46 -7.95 -2.82 6.40
C MET A 46 -6.44 -2.74 6.20
N VAL A 47 -6.05 -2.13 5.10
CA VAL A 47 -4.65 -1.81 4.78
C VAL A 47 -4.57 -0.36 4.36
N VAL A 48 -3.66 0.38 4.96
CA VAL A 48 -3.34 1.76 4.59
C VAL A 48 -2.08 1.78 3.72
N VAL A 49 -2.20 2.38 2.54
CA VAL A 49 -1.10 2.60 1.60
C VAL A 49 -0.99 4.06 1.18
N ALA A 50 0.21 4.46 0.73
CA ALA A 50 0.46 5.76 0.14
C ALA A 50 1.47 5.67 -1.03
N PRO A 51 1.53 6.65 -1.94
CA PRO A 51 2.43 6.61 -3.10
C PRO A 51 3.91 6.84 -2.74
N THR A 52 4.21 7.53 -1.64
CA THR A 52 5.59 7.84 -1.20
C THR A 52 5.89 7.27 0.18
N ALA A 53 7.16 6.99 0.46
CA ALA A 53 7.59 6.42 1.75
C ALA A 53 7.26 7.34 2.94
N VAL A 54 7.44 8.66 2.80
CA VAL A 54 7.13 9.62 3.85
C VAL A 54 5.62 9.71 4.09
N ALA A 55 4.80 9.73 3.03
CA ALA A 55 3.35 9.73 3.17
C ALA A 55 2.86 8.43 3.84
N ALA A 56 3.46 7.28 3.50
CA ALA A 56 3.14 6.00 4.12
C ALA A 56 3.41 6.01 5.63
N ILE A 57 4.59 6.49 6.06
CA ILE A 57 4.92 6.62 7.49
C ILE A 57 3.94 7.55 8.20
N ASN A 58 3.61 8.70 7.60
CA ASN A 58 2.67 9.67 8.20
C ASN A 58 1.24 9.14 8.30
N ALA A 59 0.81 8.34 7.33
CA ALA A 59 -0.47 7.65 7.33
C ALA A 59 -0.51 6.47 8.32
N GLY A 60 0.65 6.02 8.81
CA GLY A 60 0.78 4.78 9.60
C GLY A 60 0.56 3.54 8.74
N GLY A 61 1.00 3.57 7.49
CA GLY A 61 0.86 2.51 6.50
C GLY A 61 2.17 2.21 5.76
N VAL A 62 2.04 1.62 4.57
CA VAL A 62 3.19 1.25 3.72
C VAL A 62 3.05 1.84 2.32
N THR A 63 4.08 1.74 1.49
CA THR A 63 3.93 2.22 0.10
C THR A 63 3.08 1.26 -0.73
N ILE A 64 2.36 1.79 -1.74
CA ILE A 64 1.60 0.98 -2.72
C ILE A 64 2.52 -0.07 -3.36
N HIS A 65 3.70 0.36 -3.82
CA HIS A 65 4.68 -0.49 -4.48
C HIS A 65 5.17 -1.63 -3.57
N SER A 66 5.53 -1.33 -2.32
CA SER A 66 6.00 -2.35 -1.37
C SER A 66 4.88 -3.32 -0.97
N PHE A 67 3.64 -2.84 -0.82
CA PHE A 67 2.53 -3.71 -0.46
C PHE A 67 2.16 -4.62 -1.62
N PHE A 68 1.77 -4.07 -2.77
CA PHE A 68 1.24 -4.85 -3.89
C PHE A 68 2.31 -5.45 -4.80
N GLN A 69 3.60 -5.22 -4.50
CA GLN A 69 4.72 -5.66 -5.34
C GLN A 69 4.58 -5.14 -6.78
N VAL A 70 4.13 -3.89 -6.91
CA VAL A 70 3.89 -3.23 -8.20
C VAL A 70 5.23 -3.02 -8.91
N PRO A 71 5.38 -3.47 -10.17
CA PRO A 71 6.56 -3.16 -10.97
C PRO A 71 6.76 -1.65 -11.13
N LEU A 72 8.02 -1.21 -11.18
CA LEU A 72 8.36 0.17 -11.51
C LEU A 72 8.19 0.42 -13.02
N GLY A 73 7.80 1.65 -13.39
CA GLY A 73 7.58 2.07 -14.77
C GLY A 73 6.09 2.04 -15.18
N PRO A 74 5.80 2.21 -16.49
CA PRO A 74 4.43 2.24 -17.00
C PRO A 74 3.78 0.84 -16.97
N LEU A 75 2.55 0.77 -16.46
CA LEU A 75 1.79 -0.47 -16.34
C LEU A 75 0.73 -0.54 -17.44
N MET A 76 1.04 -1.25 -18.52
CA MET A 76 0.12 -1.31 -19.66
C MET A 76 -1.14 -2.09 -19.30
N PRO A 77 -2.34 -1.53 -19.53
CA PRO A 77 -3.56 -2.30 -19.39
C PRO A 77 -3.54 -3.42 -20.44
N GLY A 78 -3.99 -4.61 -20.06
CA GLY A 78 -4.01 -5.74 -20.98
C GLY A 78 -4.88 -5.43 -22.20
N ILE A 79 -4.34 -5.63 -23.40
CA ILE A 79 -5.05 -5.33 -24.65
C ILE A 79 -5.97 -6.51 -24.97
N ARG A 80 -7.29 -6.30 -24.91
CA ARG A 80 -8.28 -7.27 -25.41
C ARG A 80 -7.96 -7.63 -26.87
N GLY A 81 -7.72 -8.92 -27.15
CA GLY A 81 -7.40 -9.43 -28.48
C GLY A 81 -5.91 -9.74 -28.75
N LYS A 82 -5.00 -9.45 -27.82
CA LYS A 82 -3.62 -10.00 -27.83
C LYS A 82 -3.50 -11.13 -26.80
N ARG A 83 -2.48 -12.00 -26.96
CA ARG A 83 -2.22 -13.21 -26.14
C ARG A 83 -2.31 -13.02 -24.61
N ASN A 84 -2.13 -11.81 -24.08
CA ASN A 84 -2.33 -11.47 -22.67
C ASN A 84 -3.29 -10.26 -22.52
N PRO A 85 -4.60 -10.48 -22.29
CA PRO A 85 -5.59 -9.42 -22.09
C PRO A 85 -5.58 -8.82 -20.67
N GLN A 86 -4.66 -9.25 -19.81
CA GLN A 86 -4.46 -8.71 -18.46
C GLN A 86 -3.05 -8.11 -18.34
N PRO A 87 -2.81 -7.16 -17.40
CA PRO A 87 -1.45 -6.73 -17.09
C PRO A 87 -0.59 -7.95 -16.74
N ALA A 88 0.72 -7.88 -17.01
CA ALA A 88 1.65 -8.94 -16.63
C ALA A 88 1.80 -9.01 -15.10
N ILE A 89 0.78 -9.54 -14.42
CA ILE A 89 0.76 -9.73 -12.97
C ILE A 89 1.74 -10.84 -12.64
N ARG A 90 2.84 -10.47 -11.98
CA ARG A 90 3.84 -11.41 -11.47
C ARG A 90 3.21 -12.34 -10.44
N SER A 91 3.80 -13.52 -10.27
CA SER A 91 3.39 -14.44 -9.21
C SER A 91 3.49 -13.75 -7.85
N VAL A 92 2.37 -13.66 -7.14
CA VAL A 92 2.30 -13.14 -5.78
C VAL A 92 2.70 -14.26 -4.83
N ASN A 93 3.46 -13.96 -3.77
CA ASN A 93 3.79 -14.97 -2.79
C ASN A 93 2.52 -15.43 -2.01
N PRO A 94 2.47 -16.67 -1.50
CA PRO A 94 1.25 -17.22 -0.90
C PRO A 94 0.73 -16.45 0.31
N GLU A 95 1.61 -15.92 1.16
CA GLU A 95 1.22 -15.13 2.33
C GLU A 95 0.55 -13.82 1.93
N LYS A 96 1.12 -13.13 0.93
CA LYS A 96 0.57 -11.91 0.37
C LYS A 96 -0.76 -12.18 -0.30
N GLU A 97 -0.86 -13.25 -1.06
CA GLU A 97 -2.11 -13.67 -1.70
C GLU A 97 -3.22 -13.91 -0.67
N LYS A 98 -2.91 -14.61 0.43
CA LYS A 98 -3.85 -14.80 1.56
C LYS A 98 -4.27 -13.48 2.18
N MET A 99 -3.34 -12.52 2.35
CA MET A 99 -3.67 -11.20 2.87
C MET A 99 -4.56 -10.39 1.91
N LEU A 100 -4.28 -10.41 0.61
CA LEU A 100 -5.11 -9.74 -0.40
C LEU A 100 -6.52 -10.34 -0.49
N ARG A 101 -6.68 -11.65 -0.25
CA ARG A 101 -7.99 -12.30 -0.11
C ARG A 101 -8.77 -11.89 1.14
N ARG A 102 -8.08 -11.51 2.23
CA ARG A 102 -8.72 -11.11 3.50
C ARG A 102 -9.04 -9.63 3.58
N MET A 103 -8.30 -8.80 2.85
CA MET A 103 -8.47 -7.36 2.86
C MET A 103 -9.89 -6.96 2.45
N GLN A 104 -10.57 -6.19 3.29
CA GLN A 104 -11.92 -5.68 3.09
C GLN A 104 -11.95 -4.20 2.72
N LEU A 105 -10.97 -3.44 3.23
CA LEU A 105 -10.84 -2.01 2.98
C LEU A 105 -9.38 -1.66 2.63
N LEU A 106 -9.19 -1.07 1.45
CA LEU A 106 -7.92 -0.46 1.05
C LEU A 106 -8.04 1.05 1.17
N ILE A 107 -7.23 1.65 2.04
CA ILE A 107 -7.13 3.09 2.17
C ILE A 107 -5.89 3.59 1.44
N ILE A 108 -6.07 4.52 0.51
CA ILE A 108 -4.98 5.13 -0.25
C ILE A 108 -4.91 6.61 0.15
N ASP A 109 -3.92 6.97 0.96
CA ASP A 109 -3.64 8.38 1.28
C ASP A 109 -2.81 9.04 0.16
N GLU A 110 -2.98 10.34 0.00
CA GLU A 110 -2.39 11.13 -1.09
C GLU A 110 -2.67 10.58 -2.51
N ILE A 111 -3.93 10.19 -2.76
CA ILE A 111 -4.37 9.63 -4.07
C ILE A 111 -4.04 10.54 -5.27
N SER A 112 -3.89 11.85 -5.07
CA SER A 112 -3.57 12.79 -6.15
C SER A 112 -2.22 12.50 -6.84
N MET A 113 -1.30 11.82 -6.15
CA MET A 113 -0.01 11.41 -6.70
C MET A 113 -0.02 10.01 -7.33
N VAL A 114 -1.15 9.29 -7.25
CA VAL A 114 -1.29 7.94 -7.82
C VAL A 114 -1.69 8.04 -9.28
N ARG A 115 -1.00 7.29 -10.14
CA ARG A 115 -1.32 7.25 -11.57
C ARG A 115 -2.50 6.33 -11.88
N ALA A 116 -3.21 6.62 -12.96
CA ALA A 116 -4.32 5.80 -13.47
C ALA A 116 -3.92 4.32 -13.71
N ASP A 117 -2.78 4.08 -14.36
CA ASP A 117 -2.26 2.74 -14.66
C ASP A 117 -1.96 1.92 -13.39
N THR A 118 -1.52 2.59 -12.32
CA THR A 118 -1.31 1.94 -11.02
C THR A 118 -2.64 1.46 -10.43
N LEU A 119 -3.70 2.25 -10.48
CA LEU A 119 -5.02 1.83 -9.99
C LEU A 119 -5.60 0.65 -10.78
N ASP A 120 -5.51 0.67 -12.11
CA ASP A 120 -5.98 -0.45 -12.93
C ASP A 120 -5.16 -1.72 -12.69
N TYR A 121 -3.85 -1.61 -12.42
CA TYR A 121 -3.05 -2.75 -11.99
C TYR A 121 -3.54 -3.33 -10.66
N LEU A 122 -3.88 -2.48 -9.68
CA LEU A 122 -4.44 -2.93 -8.41
C LEU A 122 -5.80 -3.61 -8.59
N ASP A 123 -6.68 -3.07 -9.44
CA ASP A 123 -7.97 -3.68 -9.78
C ASP A 123 -7.78 -5.08 -10.38
N ALA A 124 -6.94 -5.19 -11.42
CA ALA A 124 -6.67 -6.47 -12.07
C ALA A 124 -6.05 -7.51 -11.12
N LEU A 125 -5.11 -7.08 -10.28
CA LEU A 125 -4.48 -7.93 -9.27
C LEU A 125 -5.50 -8.46 -8.26
N LEU A 126 -6.35 -7.59 -7.71
CA LEU A 126 -7.34 -7.99 -6.71
C LEU A 126 -8.45 -8.86 -7.30
N ARG A 127 -8.91 -8.58 -8.53
CA ARG A 127 -9.84 -9.44 -9.26
C ARG A 127 -9.29 -10.85 -9.46
N LEU A 128 -8.02 -10.95 -9.85
CA LEU A 128 -7.33 -12.22 -10.05
C LEU A 128 -7.20 -12.99 -8.73
N VAL A 129 -6.66 -12.34 -7.68
CA VAL A 129 -6.41 -12.98 -6.38
C VAL A 129 -7.72 -13.40 -5.70
N ARG A 130 -8.79 -12.63 -5.86
CA ARG A 130 -10.10 -12.92 -5.24
C ARG A 130 -11.04 -13.72 -6.13
N ALA A 131 -10.62 -14.05 -7.36
CA ALA A 131 -11.43 -14.68 -8.40
C ALA A 131 -12.83 -14.04 -8.54
N SER A 132 -12.84 -12.71 -8.54
CA SER A 132 -14.04 -11.87 -8.54
C SER A 132 -14.01 -10.92 -9.73
N ALA A 133 -15.15 -10.73 -10.38
CA ALA A 133 -15.29 -9.78 -11.49
C ALA A 133 -15.61 -8.36 -11.00
N ARG A 134 -15.94 -8.20 -9.70
CA ARG A 134 -16.20 -6.89 -9.10
C ARG A 134 -14.96 -5.99 -9.15
N PRO A 135 -15.15 -4.66 -9.24
CA PRO A 135 -14.06 -3.70 -9.06
C PRO A 135 -13.23 -4.00 -7.82
N PHE A 136 -11.91 -4.02 -7.97
CA PHE A 136 -10.95 -4.38 -6.93
C PHE A 136 -11.24 -5.72 -6.24
N GLY A 137 -11.86 -6.67 -6.97
CA GLY A 137 -12.29 -7.96 -6.44
C GLY A 137 -13.33 -7.86 -5.32
N GLY A 138 -14.05 -6.73 -5.19
CA GLY A 138 -14.99 -6.46 -4.11
C GLY A 138 -14.35 -5.85 -2.84
N VAL A 139 -13.06 -5.51 -2.88
CA VAL A 139 -12.44 -4.71 -1.81
C VAL A 139 -12.94 -3.28 -1.88
N GLN A 140 -13.41 -2.74 -0.75
CA GLN A 140 -13.80 -1.33 -0.69
C GLN A 140 -12.56 -0.44 -0.76
N LEU A 141 -12.59 0.60 -1.58
CA LEU A 141 -11.54 1.63 -1.62
C LEU A 141 -11.95 2.88 -0.86
N LEU A 142 -11.02 3.44 -0.07
CA LEU A 142 -11.09 4.80 0.44
C LEU A 142 -9.88 5.58 -0.07
N MET A 143 -10.11 6.45 -1.04
CA MET A 143 -9.10 7.29 -1.68
C MET A 143 -9.13 8.67 -1.05
N ILE A 144 -8.05 9.06 -0.38
CA ILE A 144 -7.96 10.34 0.34
C ILE A 144 -6.94 11.23 -0.36
N GLY A 145 -7.31 12.48 -0.65
CA GLY A 145 -6.36 13.44 -1.22
C GLY A 145 -7.02 14.69 -1.77
N ASP A 146 -6.23 15.57 -2.36
CA ASP A 146 -6.72 16.80 -3.00
C ASP A 146 -6.06 16.94 -4.38
N PRO A 147 -6.79 16.67 -5.48
CA PRO A 147 -6.24 16.70 -6.84
C PRO A 147 -5.66 18.05 -7.28
N TYR A 148 -6.04 19.15 -6.59
CA TYR A 148 -5.47 20.48 -6.81
C TYR A 148 -4.08 20.68 -6.20
N GLN A 149 -3.59 19.73 -5.40
CA GLN A 149 -2.22 19.75 -4.86
C GLN A 149 -1.24 19.20 -5.88
N LEU A 150 -0.41 18.24 -5.52
CA LEU A 150 0.64 17.73 -6.39
C LEU A 150 0.09 16.63 -7.31
N PRO A 151 0.36 16.72 -8.64
CA PRO A 151 -0.04 15.71 -9.60
C PRO A 151 0.85 14.46 -9.52
N PRO A 152 0.46 13.36 -10.16
CA PRO A 152 1.35 12.22 -10.31
C PRO A 152 2.55 12.57 -11.20
N VAL A 153 3.70 11.95 -10.93
CA VAL A 153 4.89 12.09 -11.77
C VAL A 153 4.80 11.09 -12.92
N ALA A 154 4.64 11.59 -14.15
CA ALA A 154 4.43 10.76 -15.35
C ALA A 154 5.29 11.16 -16.56
N ASN A 155 6.14 12.19 -16.48
CA ASN A 155 6.72 12.85 -17.65
C ASN A 155 7.49 11.92 -18.61
N ASN A 156 8.19 10.89 -18.11
CA ASN A 156 8.93 9.96 -18.95
C ASN A 156 8.08 8.77 -19.44
N ASP A 157 6.98 8.48 -18.75
CA ASP A 157 6.15 7.29 -18.99
C ASP A 157 4.87 7.63 -19.78
N TRP A 158 4.49 8.91 -19.83
CA TRP A 158 3.21 9.35 -20.36
C TRP A 158 3.06 9.10 -21.85
N GLU A 159 4.14 9.17 -22.64
CA GLU A 159 4.10 8.89 -24.08
C GLU A 159 3.49 7.52 -24.36
N MET A 160 3.89 6.50 -23.59
CA MET A 160 3.37 5.14 -23.70
C MET A 160 1.93 4.98 -23.16
N LEU A 161 1.60 5.70 -22.09
CA LEU A 161 0.30 5.59 -21.42
C LEU A 161 -0.82 6.40 -22.11
N SER A 162 -0.45 7.44 -22.83
CA SER A 162 -1.38 8.38 -23.47
C SER A 162 -2.34 7.75 -24.48
N SER A 163 -1.99 6.59 -25.06
CA SER A 163 -2.90 5.84 -25.96
C SER A 163 -4.02 5.10 -25.24
N PHE A 164 -3.90 4.92 -23.92
CA PHE A 164 -4.85 4.17 -23.09
C PHE A 164 -5.62 5.07 -22.13
N TYR A 165 -5.00 6.14 -21.66
CA TYR A 165 -5.52 7.00 -20.61
C TYR A 165 -5.73 8.42 -21.12
N LYS A 166 -6.83 9.06 -20.68
CA LYS A 166 -7.11 10.48 -21.00
C LYS A 166 -6.13 11.43 -20.30
N SER A 167 -5.69 11.08 -19.10
CA SER A 167 -4.70 11.80 -18.31
C SER A 167 -4.00 10.84 -17.33
N PRO A 168 -2.88 11.22 -16.71
CA PRO A 168 -2.19 10.35 -15.76
C PRO A 168 -2.91 10.26 -14.41
N TYR A 169 -3.94 11.05 -14.16
CA TYR A 169 -4.58 11.14 -12.85
C TYR A 169 -5.44 9.91 -12.54
N PHE A 170 -5.47 9.53 -11.26
CA PHE A 170 -6.24 8.38 -10.77
C PHE A 170 -7.70 8.32 -11.23
N PHE A 171 -8.37 9.47 -11.42
CA PHE A 171 -9.77 9.54 -11.83
C PHE A 171 -10.02 9.18 -13.31
N ASP A 172 -8.96 9.06 -14.11
CA ASP A 172 -9.04 8.59 -15.50
C ASP A 172 -8.66 7.10 -15.66
N SER A 173 -8.54 6.35 -14.55
CA SER A 173 -8.39 4.88 -14.54
C SER A 173 -9.54 4.21 -15.29
N LEU A 174 -9.25 3.13 -16.03
CA LEU A 174 -10.25 2.43 -16.84
C LEU A 174 -11.32 1.74 -15.98
N VAL A 175 -10.98 1.32 -14.76
CA VAL A 175 -11.92 0.70 -13.80
C VAL A 175 -13.17 1.55 -13.57
N TRP A 176 -13.04 2.89 -13.58
CA TRP A 176 -14.15 3.81 -13.31
C TRP A 176 -15.22 3.83 -14.39
N SER A 177 -14.91 3.39 -15.62
CA SER A 177 -15.92 3.24 -16.68
C SER A 177 -17.00 2.22 -16.33
N THR A 178 -16.71 1.31 -15.40
CA THR A 178 -17.62 0.23 -15.01
C THR A 178 -18.23 0.40 -13.62
N SER A 179 -17.53 1.08 -12.69
CA SER A 179 -17.93 1.13 -11.28
C SER A 179 -18.31 2.51 -10.76
N GLY A 180 -17.71 3.58 -11.31
CA GLY A 180 -17.67 4.88 -10.66
C GLY A 180 -17.09 4.84 -9.23
N PHE A 181 -17.28 5.92 -8.49
CA PHE A 181 -17.00 6.04 -7.06
C PHE A 181 -17.82 7.18 -6.44
N LEU A 182 -18.05 7.08 -5.13
CA LEU A 182 -18.76 8.10 -4.34
C LEU A 182 -17.80 9.22 -3.95
N THR A 183 -18.23 10.48 -3.95
CA THR A 183 -17.37 11.62 -3.56
C THR A 183 -17.89 12.26 -2.28
N PHE A 184 -16.99 12.51 -1.32
CA PHE A 184 -17.25 13.35 -0.15
C PHE A 184 -16.21 14.48 -0.08
N GLU A 185 -16.66 15.71 0.14
CA GLU A 185 -15.77 16.87 0.31
C GLU A 185 -15.86 17.41 1.74
N LEU A 186 -14.72 17.42 2.45
CA LEU A 186 -14.59 18.12 3.72
C LEU A 186 -14.44 19.63 3.45
N SER A 187 -15.41 20.42 3.90
CA SER A 187 -15.47 21.86 3.65
C SER A 187 -14.81 22.70 4.75
N ARG A 188 -14.82 22.24 6.00
CA ARG A 188 -14.31 23.00 7.15
C ARG A 188 -12.79 23.01 7.18
N VAL A 189 -12.20 24.18 6.98
CA VAL A 189 -10.75 24.41 7.12
C VAL A 189 -10.43 24.66 8.59
N TYR A 190 -9.46 23.93 9.15
CA TYR A 190 -9.00 24.09 10.54
C TYR A 190 -7.65 24.78 10.65
N ARG A 191 -6.87 24.84 9.57
CA ARG A 191 -5.49 25.38 9.59
C ARG A 191 -5.47 26.91 9.57
N GLN A 192 -6.22 27.51 8.66
CA GLN A 192 -6.34 28.96 8.52
C GLN A 192 -7.61 29.43 9.23
N SER A 193 -7.51 30.54 9.95
CA SER A 193 -8.65 31.20 10.60
C SER A 193 -9.13 32.45 9.86
N ASP A 194 -8.25 33.12 9.10
CA ASP A 194 -8.57 34.34 8.38
C ASP A 194 -9.45 34.07 7.13
N PRO A 195 -10.69 34.60 7.07
CA PRO A 195 -11.58 34.43 5.92
C PRO A 195 -10.98 34.95 4.61
N ILE A 196 -10.24 36.07 4.63
CA ILE A 196 -9.66 36.67 3.43
C ILE A 196 -8.58 35.74 2.88
N PHE A 197 -7.67 35.28 3.73
CA PHE A 197 -6.64 34.34 3.29
C PHE A 197 -7.23 33.01 2.80
N ILE A 198 -8.28 32.50 3.45
CA ILE A 198 -9.00 31.31 2.98
C ILE A 198 -9.53 31.56 1.57
N GLU A 199 -10.20 32.68 1.31
CA GLU A 199 -10.71 33.03 -0.02
C GLU A 199 -9.60 33.11 -1.07
N ILE A 200 -8.48 33.75 -0.75
CA ILE A 200 -7.30 33.80 -1.62
C ILE A 200 -6.82 32.39 -1.97
N LEU A 201 -6.64 31.52 -0.97
CA LEU A 201 -6.18 30.15 -1.17
C LEU A 201 -7.15 29.35 -2.04
N ASN A 202 -8.45 29.57 -1.90
CA ASN A 202 -9.46 28.90 -2.72
C ASN A 202 -9.45 29.39 -4.17
N SER A 203 -9.29 30.69 -4.37
CA SER A 203 -9.14 31.28 -5.70
C SER A 203 -7.89 30.77 -6.41
N VAL A 204 -6.78 30.59 -5.67
CA VAL A 204 -5.56 29.96 -6.20
C VAL A 204 -5.80 28.47 -6.49
N ARG A 205 -6.44 27.72 -5.58
CA ARG A 205 -6.77 26.30 -5.75
C ARG A 205 -7.57 26.06 -7.03
N ASP A 206 -8.62 26.85 -7.24
CA ASP A 206 -9.56 26.67 -8.36
C ASP A 206 -9.06 27.30 -9.67
N GLY A 207 -7.91 27.99 -9.64
CA GLY A 207 -7.38 28.75 -10.77
C GLY A 207 -8.28 29.91 -11.19
N LYS A 208 -9.02 30.50 -10.24
CA LYS A 208 -9.95 31.62 -10.43
C LYS A 208 -9.44 32.89 -9.74
N VAL A 209 -8.15 33.18 -9.89
CA VAL A 209 -7.52 34.37 -9.28
C VAL A 209 -8.04 35.64 -9.96
N THR A 210 -8.58 36.56 -9.15
CA THR A 210 -9.01 37.89 -9.58
C THR A 210 -7.89 38.91 -9.40
N GLU A 211 -8.00 40.10 -10.00
CA GLU A 211 -7.06 41.20 -9.75
C GLU A 211 -7.00 41.58 -8.27
N ASN A 212 -8.12 41.56 -7.55
CA ASN A 212 -8.16 41.81 -6.11
C ASN A 212 -7.38 40.74 -5.34
N THR A 213 -7.55 39.46 -5.69
CA THR A 213 -6.80 38.34 -5.09
C THR A 213 -5.30 38.50 -5.32
N LEU A 214 -4.90 38.82 -6.55
CA LEU A 214 -3.49 39.00 -6.91
C LEU A 214 -2.91 40.23 -6.22
N THR A 215 -3.66 41.32 -6.10
CA THR A 215 -3.23 42.54 -5.41
C THR A 215 -3.00 42.27 -3.93
N ALA A 216 -3.94 41.59 -3.26
CA ALA A 216 -3.81 41.21 -1.86
C ALA A 216 -2.60 40.27 -1.63
N LEU A 217 -2.40 39.28 -2.51
CA LEU A 217 -1.27 38.36 -2.41
C LEU A 217 0.06 39.06 -2.71
N ASN A 218 0.11 39.90 -3.75
CA ASN A 218 1.31 40.65 -4.15
C ASN A 218 1.62 41.82 -3.20
N GLY A 219 0.69 42.22 -2.33
CA GLY A 219 1.01 43.06 -1.18
C GLY A 219 2.02 42.41 -0.21
N ARG A 220 2.25 41.09 -0.33
CA ARG A 220 3.28 40.34 0.40
C ARG A 220 4.58 40.16 -0.39
N TYR A 221 4.67 40.71 -1.59
CA TYR A 221 5.91 40.71 -2.37
C TYR A 221 6.88 41.76 -1.84
N ILE A 222 8.11 41.34 -1.55
CA ILE A 222 9.15 42.19 -0.99
C ILE A 222 10.43 41.99 -1.80
N THR A 223 10.88 43.05 -2.48
CA THR A 223 12.12 43.06 -3.30
C THR A 223 13.38 43.06 -2.45
N GLN A 224 13.37 43.83 -1.36
CA GLN A 224 14.42 43.89 -0.35
C GLN A 224 13.71 43.93 1.02
N PRO A 225 13.84 42.90 1.85
CA PRO A 225 13.27 42.92 3.18
C PRO A 225 14.02 43.95 4.03
N ASP A 226 13.31 44.97 4.50
CA ASP A 226 13.82 45.93 5.50
C ASP A 226 13.88 45.32 6.92
N PHE A 227 13.49 44.05 7.05
CA PHE A 227 13.48 43.29 8.29
C PHE A 227 14.21 41.97 8.12
N ASP A 228 14.74 41.46 9.23
CA ASP A 228 15.46 40.19 9.22
C ASP A 228 14.51 39.03 8.89
N LEU A 229 14.77 38.36 7.77
CA LEU A 229 14.06 37.14 7.36
C LEU A 229 14.56 35.90 8.13
N SER A 230 15.42 36.07 9.13
CA SER A 230 15.92 34.97 9.95
C SER A 230 14.78 34.06 10.42
N ASP A 231 13.70 34.62 10.97
CA ASP A 231 12.50 33.93 11.49
C ASP A 231 11.58 33.27 10.45
N TYR A 232 11.97 33.22 9.17
CA TYR A 232 11.16 32.66 8.09
C TYR A 232 11.73 31.35 7.54
N VAL A 233 10.84 30.39 7.27
CA VAL A 233 11.19 29.16 6.54
C VAL A 233 11.03 29.38 5.04
N THR A 234 12.06 29.10 4.24
CA THR A 234 12.02 29.26 2.79
C THR A 234 11.51 28.00 2.10
N LEU A 235 10.43 28.11 1.32
CA LEU A 235 9.94 27.03 0.46
C LEU A 235 10.52 27.16 -0.96
N SER A 236 11.08 26.07 -1.47
CA SER A 236 11.64 25.97 -2.82
C SER A 236 11.19 24.71 -3.55
N THR A 237 11.19 24.67 -4.87
CA THR A 237 10.89 23.44 -5.63
C THR A 237 12.08 22.48 -5.74
N HIS A 238 13.32 22.95 -5.58
CA HIS A 238 14.53 22.15 -5.87
C HIS A 238 15.25 21.72 -4.59
N ASN A 239 15.51 20.41 -4.44
CA ASN A 239 16.22 19.86 -3.28
C ASN A 239 17.64 20.43 -3.12
N ASN A 240 18.35 20.71 -4.23
CA ASN A 240 19.72 21.24 -4.19
C ASN A 240 19.76 22.64 -3.56
N LYS A 241 18.85 23.53 -3.96
CA LYS A 241 18.75 24.89 -3.41
C LYS A 241 18.41 24.87 -1.92
N VAL A 242 17.55 23.95 -1.49
CA VAL A 242 17.23 23.75 -0.06
C VAL A 242 18.45 23.32 0.74
N ARG A 243 19.24 22.37 0.23
CA ARG A 243 20.49 21.94 0.89
C ARG A 243 21.49 23.08 0.97
N GLU A 244 21.67 23.82 -0.11
CA GLU A 244 22.59 24.96 -0.16
C GLU A 244 22.24 26.04 0.87
N ILE A 245 20.97 26.47 0.93
CA ILE A 245 20.52 27.49 1.91
C ILE A 245 20.75 26.99 3.35
N ASN A 246 20.35 25.75 3.65
CA ASN A 246 20.51 25.21 4.99
C ASN A 246 21.98 25.08 5.39
N GLN A 247 22.85 24.64 4.48
CA GLN A 247 24.28 24.49 4.75
C GLN A 247 24.96 25.85 4.94
N GLN A 248 24.74 26.81 4.02
CA GLN A 248 25.31 28.15 4.14
C GLN A 248 24.91 28.84 5.46
N ARG A 249 23.66 28.69 5.89
CA ARG A 249 23.18 29.26 7.15
C ARG A 249 23.74 28.55 8.38
N LEU A 250 23.91 27.23 8.32
CA LEU A 250 24.56 26.46 9.38
C LEU A 250 26.04 26.82 9.51
N ASP A 251 26.75 26.95 8.39
CA ASP A 251 28.17 27.29 8.34
C ASP A 251 28.44 28.70 8.88
N ALA A 252 27.52 29.64 8.65
CA ALA A 252 27.62 31.02 9.14
C ALA A 252 27.56 31.14 10.68
N LEU A 253 27.00 30.14 11.38
CA LEU A 253 26.97 30.12 12.84
C LEU A 253 28.37 29.82 13.41
N GLN A 254 28.85 30.71 14.29
CA GLN A 254 30.16 30.64 14.94
C GLN A 254 30.20 29.67 16.14
N THR A 255 29.09 29.00 16.42
CA THR A 255 28.92 28.05 17.53
C THR A 255 29.38 26.65 17.13
N PRO A 256 29.83 25.82 18.09
CA PRO A 256 30.34 24.48 17.80
C PRO A 256 29.24 23.56 17.21
N GLU A 257 29.65 22.65 16.33
CA GLU A 257 28.78 21.64 15.74
C GLU A 257 28.55 20.48 16.70
N HIS A 258 27.29 20.07 16.80
CA HIS A 258 26.86 18.88 17.52
C HIS A 258 26.17 17.93 16.55
N VAL A 259 26.66 16.69 16.49
CA VAL A 259 26.10 15.65 15.63
C VAL A 259 25.26 14.69 16.46
N PHE A 260 24.01 14.50 16.05
CA PHE A 260 23.07 13.56 16.65
C PHE A 260 22.81 12.40 15.69
N SER A 261 23.31 11.22 16.03
CA SER A 261 23.15 10.01 15.20
C SER A 261 21.85 9.28 15.53
N ALA A 262 21.08 8.94 14.50
CA ALA A 262 19.86 8.16 14.64
C ALA A 262 20.19 6.72 15.05
N THR A 263 19.37 6.16 15.94
CA THR A 263 19.41 4.73 16.27
C THR A 263 18.41 4.00 15.40
N ILE A 264 18.90 3.10 14.54
CA ILE A 264 18.08 2.33 13.61
C ILE A 264 18.12 0.86 14.04
N SER A 265 16.94 0.27 14.23
CA SER A 265 16.80 -1.12 14.64
C SER A 265 16.00 -1.91 13.61
N ALA A 266 16.47 -3.12 13.30
CA ALA A 266 15.84 -4.05 12.36
C ALA A 266 15.63 -3.46 10.95
N ASP A 267 14.49 -3.71 10.30
CA ASP A 267 14.26 -3.36 8.91
C ASP A 267 13.63 -1.96 8.76
N PHE A 268 14.49 -0.97 8.49
CA PHE A 268 14.09 0.39 8.17
C PHE A 268 14.84 0.90 6.91
N PRO A 269 14.16 1.00 5.74
CA PRO A 269 14.80 1.42 4.49
C PRO A 269 15.36 2.84 4.56
N SER A 270 16.57 3.05 4.03
CA SER A 270 17.24 4.37 4.05
C SER A 270 16.50 5.46 3.28
N GLU A 271 15.79 5.09 2.22
CA GLU A 271 14.96 6.02 1.44
C GLU A 271 13.70 6.47 2.20
N ALA A 272 13.30 5.70 3.22
CA ALA A 272 12.14 5.99 4.05
C ALA A 272 12.50 6.77 5.32
N TYR A 273 13.78 7.12 5.54
CA TYR A 273 14.17 7.83 6.75
C TYR A 273 13.39 9.15 6.90
N PRO A 274 12.63 9.31 8.00
CA PRO A 274 11.80 10.50 8.20
C PRO A 274 12.68 11.73 8.50
N ALA A 275 13.81 11.51 9.14
CA ALA A 275 14.82 12.50 9.51
C ALA A 275 16.20 12.13 8.94
N GLU A 276 17.14 13.07 9.02
CA GLU A 276 18.54 12.83 8.72
C GLU A 276 19.13 11.76 9.67
N LYS A 277 19.89 10.80 9.10
CA LYS A 277 20.60 9.79 9.90
C LYS A 277 21.61 10.45 10.85
N GLU A 278 22.30 11.47 10.38
CA GLU A 278 23.18 12.32 11.17
C GLU A 278 22.62 13.73 11.11
N LEU A 279 22.01 14.15 12.21
CA LEU A 279 21.46 15.49 12.34
C LEU A 279 22.53 16.39 12.94
N VAL A 280 23.07 17.28 12.12
CA VAL A 280 24.05 18.29 12.55
C VAL A 280 23.30 19.55 13.00
N LEU A 281 23.55 19.98 14.24
CA LEU A 281 22.97 21.19 14.83
C LEU A 281 24.06 22.07 15.43
N LYS A 282 23.77 23.36 15.48
CA LYS A 282 24.54 24.39 16.18
C LYS A 282 23.60 25.23 17.05
N GLU A 283 24.11 25.86 18.10
CA GLU A 283 23.33 26.85 18.82
C GLU A 283 23.00 28.02 17.90
N GLY A 284 21.74 28.46 17.88
CA GLY A 284 21.19 29.40 16.90
C GLY A 284 20.65 28.75 15.63
N ALA A 285 20.79 27.44 15.44
CA ALA A 285 20.25 26.75 14.26
C ALA A 285 18.72 26.78 14.23
N TYR A 286 18.17 26.89 13.01
CA TYR A 286 16.73 26.92 12.79
C TYR A 286 16.25 25.52 12.49
N VAL A 287 15.30 25.06 13.28
CA VAL A 287 14.79 23.70 13.20
C VAL A 287 13.26 23.71 13.15
N MET A 288 12.70 22.69 12.51
CA MET A 288 11.27 22.42 12.58
C MET A 288 11.03 21.01 13.11
N PHE A 289 9.93 20.86 13.84
CA PHE A 289 9.47 19.56 14.27
C PHE A 289 8.91 18.78 13.08
N ILE A 290 9.28 17.50 12.94
CA ILE A 290 8.84 16.63 11.83
C ILE A 290 7.85 15.53 12.28
N LYS A 291 7.38 15.60 13.52
CA LYS A 291 6.43 14.67 14.14
C LYS A 291 5.51 15.41 15.10
N ASN A 292 4.29 14.92 15.29
CA ASN A 292 3.43 15.38 16.38
C ASN A 292 3.89 14.78 17.70
N ASP A 293 3.72 15.52 18.80
CA ASP A 293 4.05 15.05 20.14
C ASP A 293 3.31 13.76 20.50
N SER A 294 4.07 12.67 20.67
CA SER A 294 3.53 11.34 20.95
C SER A 294 3.13 11.15 22.43
N SER A 295 3.49 12.07 23.32
CA SER A 295 3.22 11.96 24.76
C SER A 295 1.75 12.23 25.14
N GLY A 296 0.94 12.72 24.20
CA GLY A 296 -0.45 13.11 24.42
C GLY A 296 -0.63 14.50 25.03
N LYS A 297 0.46 15.15 25.46
CA LYS A 297 0.45 16.52 26.00
C LYS A 297 0.28 17.60 24.92
N LYS A 298 0.50 17.26 23.65
CA LYS A 298 0.37 18.14 22.48
C LYS A 298 1.25 19.39 22.58
N GLN A 299 2.47 19.24 23.11
CA GLN A 299 3.40 20.35 23.32
C GLN A 299 3.99 20.88 22.01
N TYR A 300 4.02 20.06 20.96
CA TYR A 300 4.42 20.47 19.62
C TYR A 300 3.67 19.65 18.56
N TYR A 301 3.72 20.14 17.32
CA TYR A 301 3.10 19.51 16.16
C TYR A 301 4.07 19.49 14.98
N ASN A 302 3.80 18.63 14.00
CA ASN A 302 4.59 18.51 12.78
C ASN A 302 4.54 19.81 11.96
N GLY A 303 5.70 20.42 11.73
CA GLY A 303 5.90 21.71 11.10
C GLY A 303 6.19 22.87 12.07
N ARG A 304 6.02 22.69 13.40
CA ARG A 304 6.28 23.76 14.37
C ARG A 304 7.76 24.16 14.32
N ALA A 305 8.04 25.43 14.09
CA ALA A 305 9.40 25.93 13.90
C ALA A 305 9.96 26.50 15.21
N ALA A 306 11.25 26.33 15.42
CA ALA A 306 11.96 26.75 16.61
C ALA A 306 13.43 27.09 16.32
N ARG A 307 14.05 27.85 17.21
CA ARG A 307 15.49 28.09 17.22
C ARG A 307 16.15 27.24 18.29
N VAL A 308 17.29 26.62 18.00
CA VAL A 308 18.12 25.96 19.01
C VAL A 308 18.69 27.02 19.94
N ALA A 309 18.23 27.04 21.18
CA ALA A 309 18.63 28.01 22.19
C ALA A 309 19.98 27.64 22.82
N ARG A 310 20.14 26.36 23.18
CA ARG A 310 21.38 25.81 23.73
C ARG A 310 21.46 24.30 23.56
N ILE A 311 22.67 23.74 23.54
CA ILE A 311 22.91 22.30 23.51
C ILE A 311 23.80 21.93 24.70
N GLU A 312 23.24 21.24 25.69
CA GLU A 312 23.95 20.86 26.92
C GLU A 312 23.75 19.38 27.23
N ASN A 313 24.84 18.68 27.56
CA ASN A 313 24.81 17.26 27.94
C ASN A 313 24.05 16.36 26.94
N GLY A 314 24.15 16.65 25.65
CA GLY A 314 23.43 15.93 24.59
C GLY A 314 21.92 16.21 24.51
N ARG A 315 21.40 17.20 25.26
CA ARG A 315 20.02 17.65 25.18
C ARG A 315 19.93 18.94 24.39
N VAL A 316 18.96 19.00 23.49
CA VAL A 316 18.70 20.19 22.67
C VAL A 316 17.56 20.98 23.30
N HIS A 317 17.86 22.21 23.70
CA HIS A 317 16.85 23.18 24.12
C HIS A 317 16.49 24.04 22.93
N VAL A 318 15.19 24.18 22.66
CA VAL A 318 14.67 25.02 21.59
C VAL A 318 13.72 26.07 22.14
N THR A 319 13.71 27.24 21.51
CA THR A 319 12.73 28.30 21.75
C THR A 319 11.83 28.40 20.51
N PHE A 320 10.51 28.28 20.69
CA PHE A 320 9.59 28.33 19.56
C PHE A 320 9.42 29.75 19.01
N PHE A 321 9.25 29.88 17.68
CA PHE A 321 9.09 31.19 17.04
C PHE A 321 7.71 31.81 17.24
N ASP A 322 6.69 30.99 17.48
CA ASP A 322 5.29 31.43 17.55
C ASP A 322 4.96 32.07 18.91
N ASP A 323 5.34 31.43 20.01
CA ASP A 323 5.01 31.86 21.38
C ASP A 323 6.23 32.18 22.27
N GLY A 324 7.45 31.97 21.77
CA GLY A 324 8.68 32.21 22.53
C GLY A 324 8.92 31.25 23.69
N SER A 325 8.12 30.17 23.81
CA SER A 325 8.28 29.20 24.89
C SER A 325 9.47 28.27 24.65
N ASP A 326 10.12 27.87 25.75
CA ASP A 326 11.24 26.94 25.71
C ASP A 326 10.79 25.49 25.85
N PHE A 327 11.46 24.60 25.13
CA PHE A 327 11.19 23.17 25.15
C PHE A 327 12.47 22.34 25.07
N ILE A 328 12.51 21.23 25.83
CA ILE A 328 13.61 20.28 25.79
C ILE A 328 13.22 19.15 24.83
N VAL A 329 13.97 19.04 23.73
CA VAL A 329 13.66 18.06 22.70
C VAL A 329 14.12 16.68 23.14
N ILE A 330 13.18 15.73 23.06
CA ILE A 330 13.43 14.31 23.32
C ILE A 330 13.41 13.53 22.01
N PRO A 331 14.23 12.47 21.88
CA PRO A 331 14.16 11.57 20.73
C PRO A 331 12.78 10.94 20.59
N GLU A 332 12.30 10.86 19.36
CA GLU A 332 11.03 10.24 18.97
C GLU A 332 11.30 9.00 18.14
N ILE A 333 10.35 8.06 18.16
CA ILE A 333 10.46 6.78 17.46
C ILE A 333 9.49 6.77 16.28
N TRP A 334 9.99 6.52 15.07
CA TRP A 334 9.18 6.18 13.90
C TRP A 334 9.23 4.67 13.68
N GLN A 335 8.09 4.12 13.32
CA GLN A 335 7.93 2.69 13.09
C GLN A 335 7.74 2.45 11.61
N ASN A 336 8.57 1.57 11.04
CA ASN A 336 8.29 0.97 9.75
C ASN A 336 7.34 -0.19 9.98
N VAL A 337 6.07 -0.02 9.65
CA VAL A 337 5.07 -1.06 9.82
C VAL A 337 5.09 -2.00 8.63
N LYS A 338 4.85 -3.29 8.90
CA LYS A 338 4.53 -4.28 7.88
C LYS A 338 3.22 -4.96 8.25
N TYR A 339 2.40 -5.17 7.24
CA TYR A 339 1.20 -5.98 7.39
C TYR A 339 1.58 -7.45 7.28
N ALA A 340 1.18 -8.20 8.28
CA ALA A 340 1.31 -9.65 8.34
C ALA A 340 0.00 -10.25 8.84
N LEU A 341 -0.21 -11.53 8.55
CA LEU A 341 -1.36 -12.26 9.10
C LEU A 341 -1.00 -12.72 10.51
N SER A 342 -1.86 -12.44 11.48
CA SER A 342 -1.74 -12.98 12.83
C SER A 342 -1.75 -14.52 12.79
N GLU A 343 -0.82 -15.15 13.50
CA GLU A 343 -0.69 -16.61 13.55
C GLU A 343 -1.91 -17.30 14.18
N THR A 344 -2.59 -16.62 15.11
CA THR A 344 -3.70 -17.20 15.89
C THR A 344 -5.07 -17.02 15.22
N GLU A 345 -5.34 -15.84 14.67
CA GLU A 345 -6.67 -15.48 14.12
C GLU A 345 -6.68 -15.35 12.58
N GLY A 346 -5.49 -15.38 11.96
CA GLY A 346 -5.32 -15.13 10.54
C GLY A 346 -5.62 -13.69 10.11
N LYS A 347 -6.02 -12.79 11.02
CA LYS A 347 -6.38 -11.39 10.74
C LYS A 347 -5.18 -10.59 10.25
N ILE A 348 -5.44 -9.61 9.38
CA ILE A 348 -4.45 -8.60 9.03
C ILE A 348 -4.06 -7.85 10.29
N SER A 349 -2.78 -7.90 10.63
CA SER A 349 -2.20 -7.24 11.80
C SER A 349 -1.02 -6.38 11.36
N GLU A 350 -0.85 -5.26 12.05
CA GLU A 350 0.32 -4.40 11.90
C GLU A 350 1.43 -4.93 12.82
N SER A 351 2.63 -5.14 12.27
CA SER A 351 3.83 -5.50 13.02
C SER A 351 4.92 -4.45 12.76
N THR A 352 5.68 -4.09 13.79
CA THR A 352 6.83 -3.19 13.63
C THR A 352 8.00 -3.97 13.05
N ALA A 353 8.34 -3.71 11.79
CA ALA A 353 9.46 -4.35 11.10
C ALA A 353 10.81 -3.73 11.46
N GLY A 354 10.81 -2.44 11.81
CA GLY A 354 11.97 -1.72 12.26
C GLY A 354 11.61 -0.38 12.87
N THR A 355 12.53 0.19 13.62
CA THR A 355 12.37 1.49 14.27
C THR A 355 13.51 2.41 13.88
N PHE A 356 13.16 3.68 13.71
CA PHE A 356 14.11 4.78 13.54
C PHE A 356 13.90 5.72 14.72
N THR A 357 14.94 5.92 15.54
CA THR A 357 14.89 6.81 16.72
C THR A 357 15.84 7.97 16.51
N GLN A 358 15.32 9.19 16.57
CA GLN A 358 16.08 10.41 16.36
C GLN A 358 15.35 11.59 17.01
N LEU A 359 16.05 12.70 17.24
CA LEU A 359 15.38 13.96 17.55
C LEU A 359 14.36 14.29 16.43
N PRO A 360 13.11 14.67 16.75
CA PRO A 360 12.08 15.02 15.77
C PRO A 360 12.32 16.38 15.13
N LEU A 361 13.56 16.69 14.79
CA LEU A 361 14.00 17.97 14.24
C LEU A 361 14.59 17.77 12.86
N ARG A 362 14.44 18.80 12.03
CA ARG A 362 15.17 18.98 10.77
C ARG A 362 15.55 20.45 10.62
N LEU A 363 16.71 20.73 10.03
CA LEU A 363 17.09 22.10 9.67
C LEU A 363 16.03 22.73 8.75
N SER A 364 15.61 23.93 9.09
CA SER A 364 14.41 24.54 8.50
C SER A 364 14.60 25.99 8.04
N TRP A 365 15.81 26.42 7.67
CA TRP A 365 15.93 27.67 6.92
C TRP A 365 15.29 27.53 5.53
N ALA A 366 15.38 26.34 4.94
CA ALA A 366 14.68 26.00 3.71
C ALA A 366 14.12 24.57 3.71
N VAL A 367 13.01 24.37 3.01
CA VAL A 367 12.33 23.07 2.80
C VAL A 367 11.77 23.00 1.39
N THR A 368 11.70 21.81 0.78
CA THR A 368 11.06 21.68 -0.53
C THR A 368 9.54 21.69 -0.44
N ILE A 369 8.87 22.23 -1.46
CA ILE A 369 7.40 22.26 -1.53
C ILE A 369 6.82 20.84 -1.38
N HIS A 370 7.41 19.85 -2.05
CA HIS A 370 7.02 18.43 -1.89
C HIS A 370 7.11 17.95 -0.44
N LYS A 371 8.21 18.23 0.28
CA LYS A 371 8.38 17.83 1.67
C LYS A 371 7.57 18.67 2.66
N SER A 372 7.07 19.82 2.22
CA SER A 372 6.18 20.68 3.01
C SER A 372 4.73 20.19 3.03
N GLN A 373 4.37 19.21 2.20
CA GLN A 373 3.01 18.69 2.16
C GLN A 373 2.58 18.11 3.51
N GLY A 374 1.34 18.38 3.90
CA GLY A 374 0.84 18.11 5.25
C GLY A 374 1.31 19.08 6.34
N LEU A 375 2.45 19.78 6.17
CA LEU A 375 3.02 20.68 7.20
C LEU A 375 2.26 22.02 7.29
N THR A 376 2.45 22.70 8.43
CA THR A 376 1.87 24.00 8.75
C THR A 376 2.95 24.92 9.34
N PHE A 377 3.05 26.15 8.85
CA PHE A 377 4.02 27.15 9.29
C PHE A 377 3.35 28.49 9.60
N ASP A 378 3.96 29.24 10.51
CA ASP A 378 3.50 30.59 10.88
C ASP A 378 4.16 31.67 10.03
N ARG A 379 5.43 31.51 9.65
CA ARG A 379 6.19 32.46 8.83
C ARG A 379 6.90 31.75 7.69
N LEU A 380 6.58 32.12 6.44
CA LEU A 380 7.07 31.47 5.23
C LEU A 380 7.57 32.48 4.20
N VAL A 381 8.72 32.18 3.62
CA VAL A 381 9.19 32.80 2.38
C VAL A 381 8.92 31.82 1.24
N VAL A 382 8.18 32.24 0.22
CA VAL A 382 7.84 31.38 -0.93
C VAL A 382 8.51 31.90 -2.19
N ASP A 383 9.32 31.03 -2.82
CA ASP A 383 9.96 31.32 -4.11
C ASP A 383 9.13 30.78 -5.28
N VAL A 384 8.22 31.61 -5.79
CA VAL A 384 7.28 31.25 -6.86
C VAL A 384 7.93 31.12 -8.24
N ARG A 385 9.16 31.65 -8.44
CA ARG A 385 9.89 31.62 -9.74
C ARG A 385 10.07 30.21 -10.30
N THR A 386 10.16 29.25 -9.38
CA THR A 386 10.59 27.90 -9.68
C THR A 386 9.44 26.91 -9.74
N ALA A 387 8.19 27.39 -9.63
CA ALA A 387 7.01 26.56 -9.78
C ALA A 387 6.81 26.19 -11.26
N PHE A 388 6.95 24.91 -11.58
CA PHE A 388 6.87 24.39 -12.95
C PHE A 388 5.72 23.40 -13.14
N ALA A 389 5.09 22.95 -12.05
CA ALA A 389 3.99 21.99 -12.09
C ALA A 389 2.70 22.58 -11.52
N PRO A 390 1.53 22.17 -12.05
CA PRO A 390 0.24 22.53 -11.49
C PRO A 390 0.15 22.27 -9.98
N GLY A 391 -0.52 23.17 -9.25
CA GLY A 391 -0.75 23.03 -7.81
C GLY A 391 0.43 23.33 -6.88
N GLN A 392 1.68 23.44 -7.38
CA GLN A 392 2.84 23.75 -6.52
C GLN A 392 2.70 25.08 -5.77
N VAL A 393 2.20 26.13 -6.44
CA VAL A 393 1.93 27.44 -5.81
C VAL A 393 0.86 27.31 -4.73
N TYR A 394 -0.24 26.61 -5.03
CA TYR A 394 -1.30 26.36 -4.06
C TYR A 394 -0.78 25.61 -2.82
N VAL A 395 0.02 24.56 -3.03
CA VAL A 395 0.61 23.78 -1.94
C VAL A 395 1.47 24.68 -1.06
N ALA A 396 2.38 25.45 -1.66
CA ALA A 396 3.29 26.34 -0.93
C ALA A 396 2.54 27.40 -0.11
N LEU A 397 1.58 28.11 -0.71
CA LEU A 397 0.80 29.14 -0.03
C LEU A 397 -0.06 28.55 1.09
N SER A 398 -0.70 27.41 0.85
CA SER A 398 -1.59 26.75 1.83
C SER A 398 -0.87 26.14 3.03
N ARG A 399 0.47 26.21 3.09
CA ARG A 399 1.25 25.82 4.27
C ARG A 399 1.25 26.89 5.35
N CYS A 400 1.05 28.16 5.01
CA CYS A 400 1.03 29.25 5.97
C CYS A 400 -0.30 29.27 6.75
N ARG A 401 -0.27 29.69 8.03
CA ARG A 401 -1.48 29.91 8.84
C ARG A 401 -2.19 31.23 8.52
N SER A 402 -1.43 32.27 8.21
CA SER A 402 -1.97 33.61 7.95
C SER A 402 -1.31 34.27 6.72
N LEU A 403 -1.96 35.29 6.16
CA LEU A 403 -1.43 36.04 5.03
C LEU A 403 -0.24 36.91 5.45
N GLU A 404 -0.25 37.45 6.67
CA GLU A 404 0.84 38.26 7.25
C GLU A 404 2.10 37.43 7.51
N GLY A 405 1.94 36.12 7.72
CA GLY A 405 3.05 35.19 7.84
C GLY A 405 3.77 34.92 6.52
N LEU A 406 3.18 35.29 5.39
CA LEU A 406 3.72 35.02 4.06
C LEU A 406 4.62 36.17 3.58
N VAL A 407 5.75 35.82 2.98
CA VAL A 407 6.61 36.71 2.19
C VAL A 407 6.85 36.06 0.84
N LEU A 408 6.65 36.82 -0.22
CA LEU A 408 6.91 36.37 -1.59
C LEU A 408 8.21 36.97 -2.10
N LEU A 409 9.06 36.14 -2.71
CA LEU A 409 10.29 36.61 -3.37
C LEU A 409 10.07 37.14 -4.78
N GLN A 410 8.87 36.94 -5.34
CA GLN A 410 8.42 37.46 -6.63
C GLN A 410 6.90 37.64 -6.61
N PRO A 411 6.35 38.58 -7.40
CA PRO A 411 4.92 38.71 -7.54
C PRO A 411 4.33 37.44 -8.20
N VAL A 412 3.20 36.99 -7.69
CA VAL A 412 2.38 35.97 -8.34
C VAL A 412 1.58 36.62 -9.43
N ASN A 413 1.65 36.05 -10.63
CA ASN A 413 0.81 36.42 -11.75
C ASN A 413 -0.19 35.29 -12.05
N ALA A 414 -1.25 35.60 -12.80
CA ALA A 414 -2.26 34.61 -13.15
C ALA A 414 -1.68 33.39 -13.89
N ALA A 415 -0.66 33.57 -14.73
CA ALA A 415 -0.02 32.50 -15.48
C ALA A 415 0.76 31.50 -14.58
N SER A 416 1.24 31.95 -13.42
CA SER A 416 1.94 31.09 -12.44
C SER A 416 0.98 30.21 -11.64
N VAL A 417 -0.32 30.55 -11.60
CA VAL A 417 -1.36 29.74 -10.94
C VAL A 417 -1.88 28.70 -11.92
N MET A 418 -1.08 27.64 -12.09
CA MET A 418 -1.40 26.55 -13.01
C MET A 418 -2.31 25.52 -12.36
N VAL A 419 -3.44 25.25 -12.99
CA VAL A 419 -4.37 24.18 -12.64
C VAL A 419 -4.65 23.34 -13.87
N ALA A 420 -4.50 22.03 -13.76
CA ALA A 420 -4.76 21.13 -14.88
C ALA A 420 -6.26 21.16 -15.25
N PRO A 421 -6.62 21.34 -16.54
CA PRO A 421 -8.02 21.36 -16.97
C PRO A 421 -8.79 20.08 -16.60
N ALA A 422 -8.14 18.91 -16.69
CA ALA A 422 -8.71 17.62 -16.28
C ALA A 422 -9.11 17.62 -14.80
N VAL A 423 -8.25 18.14 -13.92
CA VAL A 423 -8.53 18.27 -12.48
C VAL A 423 -9.71 19.20 -12.23
N LYS A 424 -9.76 20.35 -12.92
CA LYS A 424 -10.86 21.31 -12.78
C LYS A 424 -12.20 20.70 -13.20
N ALA A 425 -12.25 20.04 -14.34
CA ALA A 425 -13.45 19.36 -14.83
C ALA A 425 -13.88 18.24 -13.89
N PHE A 426 -12.93 17.42 -13.44
CA PHE A 426 -13.19 16.35 -12.48
C PHE A 426 -13.78 16.88 -11.18
N MET A 427 -13.13 17.85 -10.55
CA MET A 427 -13.55 18.38 -9.24
C MET A 427 -14.88 19.12 -9.31
N GLN A 428 -15.19 19.80 -10.43
CA GLN A 428 -16.52 20.39 -10.64
C GLN A 428 -17.61 19.32 -10.64
N ASN A 429 -17.40 18.21 -11.37
CA ASN A 429 -18.32 17.09 -11.38
C ASN A 429 -18.40 16.40 -10.01
N ALA A 430 -17.28 16.30 -9.30
CA ALA A 430 -17.21 15.65 -8.00
C ALA A 430 -17.97 16.45 -6.92
N SER A 431 -17.88 17.78 -6.94
CA SER A 431 -18.64 18.64 -6.02
C SER A 431 -20.14 18.67 -6.35
N ILE A 432 -20.53 18.61 -7.63
CA ILE A 432 -21.96 18.51 -8.02
C ILE A 432 -22.57 17.17 -7.58
N ASN A 433 -21.81 16.09 -7.69
CA ASN A 433 -22.25 14.74 -7.34
C ASN A 433 -21.80 14.32 -5.94
N ALA A 434 -21.54 15.27 -5.04
CA ALA A 434 -21.13 14.97 -3.68
C ALA A 434 -22.24 14.18 -2.96
N CYS A 435 -21.85 13.09 -2.32
CA CYS A 435 -22.79 12.18 -1.68
C CYS A 435 -23.29 12.72 -0.34
N ASP A 436 -24.55 12.43 -0.04
CA ASP A 436 -25.19 12.66 1.25
C ASP A 436 -25.70 11.33 1.83
N ASN A 437 -26.50 11.37 2.91
CA ASN A 437 -27.02 10.16 3.54
C ASN A 437 -28.25 9.56 2.84
N SER A 438 -28.84 10.25 1.85
CA SER A 438 -30.13 9.86 1.27
C SER A 438 -30.04 8.61 0.37
N GLY A 439 -28.88 8.38 -0.25
CA GLY A 439 -28.63 7.25 -1.15
C GLY A 439 -28.12 5.96 -0.48
N LEU A 440 -27.86 5.98 0.83
CA LEU A 440 -27.14 4.89 1.50
C LEU A 440 -27.88 3.56 1.43
N ASP A 441 -29.18 3.53 1.70
CA ASP A 441 -29.96 2.28 1.72
C ASP A 441 -30.11 1.65 0.33
N ALA A 442 -30.18 2.48 -0.71
CA ALA A 442 -30.19 2.01 -2.10
C ALA A 442 -28.83 1.40 -2.46
N LEU A 443 -27.74 2.10 -2.15
CA LEU A 443 -26.38 1.64 -2.42
C LEU A 443 -26.02 0.39 -1.61
N ARG A 444 -26.51 0.26 -0.37
CA ARG A 444 -26.37 -0.96 0.45
C ARG A 444 -27.05 -2.15 -0.23
N ARG A 445 -28.29 -2.00 -0.68
CA ARG A 445 -29.02 -3.05 -1.40
C ARG A 445 -28.34 -3.43 -2.71
N ASP A 446 -27.87 -2.44 -3.47
CA ASP A 446 -27.11 -2.67 -4.70
C ASP A 446 -25.79 -3.39 -4.41
N SER A 447 -25.06 -3.00 -3.36
CA SER A 447 -23.80 -3.66 -2.96
C SER A 447 -24.04 -5.14 -2.63
N LEU A 448 -25.08 -5.43 -1.85
CA LEU A 448 -25.48 -6.80 -1.53
C LEU A 448 -25.84 -7.58 -2.81
N ARG A 449 -26.63 -6.97 -3.70
CA ARG A 449 -27.04 -7.57 -4.97
C ARG A 449 -25.84 -7.93 -5.85
N GLU A 450 -24.92 -6.99 -6.05
CA GLU A 450 -23.71 -7.19 -6.85
C GLU A 450 -22.79 -8.25 -6.23
N ALA A 451 -22.66 -8.27 -4.90
CA ALA A 451 -21.88 -9.30 -4.20
C ALA A 451 -22.46 -10.71 -4.43
N VAL A 452 -23.78 -10.88 -4.36
CA VAL A 452 -24.43 -12.18 -4.61
C VAL A 452 -24.30 -12.59 -6.08
N LEU A 453 -24.48 -11.65 -7.02
CA LEU A 453 -24.31 -11.91 -8.46
C LEU A 453 -22.89 -12.37 -8.81
N ASP A 454 -21.87 -11.78 -8.17
CA ASP A 454 -20.45 -12.09 -8.39
C ASP A 454 -20.06 -13.50 -7.91
N LEU A 455 -20.75 -14.06 -6.92
CA LEU A 455 -20.49 -15.44 -6.47
C LEU A 455 -20.73 -16.44 -7.61
N PHE A 456 -21.77 -16.21 -8.39
CA PHE A 456 -22.11 -16.97 -9.59
C PHE A 456 -21.47 -16.41 -10.87
N ASP A 457 -20.50 -15.49 -10.76
CA ASP A 457 -19.71 -15.04 -11.90
C ASP A 457 -18.47 -15.93 -12.08
N PHE A 458 -18.36 -16.56 -13.25
CA PHE A 458 -17.26 -17.44 -13.64
C PHE A 458 -16.41 -16.86 -14.78
N THR A 459 -16.47 -15.55 -15.03
CA THR A 459 -15.73 -14.90 -16.12
C THR A 459 -14.22 -15.07 -15.96
N ILE A 460 -13.67 -14.88 -14.74
CA ILE A 460 -12.23 -15.08 -14.47
C ILE A 460 -11.82 -16.54 -14.71
N LEU A 461 -12.69 -17.50 -14.35
CA LEU A 461 -12.46 -18.92 -14.62
C LEU A 461 -12.40 -19.19 -16.13
N ALA A 462 -13.32 -18.59 -16.90
CA ALA A 462 -13.36 -18.67 -18.36
C ALA A 462 -12.05 -18.16 -18.98
N GLU A 463 -11.58 -16.99 -18.54
CA GLU A 463 -10.33 -16.39 -19.02
C GLU A 463 -9.12 -17.27 -18.70
N CYS A 464 -9.06 -17.84 -17.50
CA CYS A 464 -7.99 -18.78 -17.12
C CYS A 464 -8.01 -20.05 -18.00
N TRP A 465 -9.21 -20.58 -18.28
CA TRP A 465 -9.36 -21.75 -19.14
C TRP A 465 -8.92 -21.47 -20.59
N GLU A 466 -9.34 -20.34 -21.17
CA GLU A 466 -8.96 -19.96 -22.53
C GLU A 466 -7.44 -19.70 -22.67
N GLN A 467 -6.78 -19.17 -21.65
CA GLN A 467 -5.31 -19.03 -21.66
C GLN A 467 -4.61 -20.39 -21.70
N VAL A 468 -5.04 -21.35 -20.88
CA VAL A 468 -4.52 -22.72 -20.87
C VAL A 468 -4.81 -23.40 -22.21
N LEU A 469 -6.04 -23.32 -22.70
CA LEU A 469 -6.45 -23.95 -23.95
C LEU A 469 -5.74 -23.35 -25.17
N GLY A 470 -5.56 -22.03 -25.21
CA GLY A 470 -4.79 -21.34 -26.23
C GLY A 470 -3.35 -21.82 -26.28
N PHE A 471 -2.71 -21.96 -25.12
CA PHE A 471 -1.36 -22.51 -25.02
C PHE A 471 -1.28 -23.96 -25.54
N ILE A 472 -2.25 -24.79 -25.14
CA ILE A 472 -2.35 -26.19 -25.56
C ILE A 472 -2.51 -26.30 -27.09
N ARG A 473 -3.38 -25.48 -27.70
CA ARG A 473 -3.61 -25.46 -29.15
C ARG A 473 -2.36 -25.07 -29.95
N GLU A 474 -1.56 -24.16 -29.41
CA GLU A 474 -0.38 -23.64 -30.10
C GLU A 474 0.84 -24.56 -29.98
N ASN A 475 0.94 -25.33 -28.89
CA ASN A 475 2.16 -26.07 -28.54
C ASN A 475 2.01 -27.59 -28.55
N ASP A 476 0.80 -28.14 -28.73
CA ASP A 476 0.59 -29.58 -28.85
C ASP A 476 0.49 -30.02 -30.33
N PRO A 477 1.55 -30.62 -30.91
CA PRO A 477 1.49 -31.17 -32.27
C PRO A 477 0.49 -32.33 -32.40
N ALA A 478 0.05 -32.93 -31.29
CA ALA A 478 -0.93 -34.00 -31.23
C ALA A 478 -2.31 -33.53 -30.72
N TYR A 479 -2.60 -32.22 -30.76
CA TYR A 479 -3.87 -31.64 -30.27
C TYR A 479 -5.11 -32.38 -30.80
N GLY A 480 -5.07 -32.93 -32.02
CA GLY A 480 -6.16 -33.76 -32.58
C GLY A 480 -6.49 -35.04 -31.80
N THR A 481 -5.58 -35.56 -30.96
CA THR A 481 -5.84 -36.70 -30.05
C THR A 481 -6.15 -36.26 -28.61
N ALA A 482 -5.65 -35.10 -28.17
CA ALA A 482 -6.05 -34.43 -26.92
C ALA A 482 -7.42 -33.72 -27.03
N GLU A 483 -7.97 -33.66 -28.24
CA GLU A 483 -9.21 -32.97 -28.60
C GLU A 483 -10.41 -33.41 -27.76
N HIS A 484 -10.58 -34.72 -27.50
CA HIS A 484 -11.77 -35.21 -26.79
C HIS A 484 -11.84 -34.74 -25.33
N ARG A 485 -10.72 -34.75 -24.58
CA ARG A 485 -10.71 -34.36 -23.17
C ARG A 485 -10.73 -32.84 -23.01
N SER A 486 -9.96 -32.10 -23.80
CA SER A 486 -10.02 -30.63 -23.82
C SER A 486 -11.40 -30.13 -24.23
N ASN A 487 -12.08 -30.81 -25.17
CA ASN A 487 -13.47 -30.49 -25.53
C ASN A 487 -14.47 -30.87 -24.42
N ALA A 488 -14.26 -31.98 -23.72
CA ALA A 488 -15.09 -32.35 -22.57
C ALA A 488 -14.99 -31.32 -21.43
N ILE A 489 -13.76 -30.92 -21.07
CA ILE A 489 -13.52 -29.86 -20.08
C ILE A 489 -14.09 -28.53 -20.56
N SER A 490 -13.92 -28.19 -21.84
CA SER A 490 -14.52 -26.97 -22.40
C SER A 490 -16.04 -26.99 -22.34
N ARG A 491 -16.69 -28.15 -22.56
CA ARG A 491 -18.14 -28.28 -22.38
C ARG A 491 -18.53 -28.11 -20.91
N LEU A 492 -17.82 -28.75 -19.99
CA LEU A 492 -18.08 -28.62 -18.55
C LEU A 492 -17.95 -27.16 -18.08
N ILE A 493 -16.86 -26.47 -18.44
CA ILE A 493 -16.61 -25.08 -18.03
C ILE A 493 -17.56 -24.12 -18.78
N ASN A 494 -17.66 -24.19 -20.10
CA ASN A 494 -18.42 -23.20 -20.88
C ASN A 494 -19.92 -23.45 -20.86
N ALA A 495 -20.37 -24.71 -20.99
CA ALA A 495 -21.79 -25.03 -21.04
C ALA A 495 -22.39 -25.26 -19.65
N ASP A 496 -21.79 -26.11 -18.82
CA ASP A 496 -22.40 -26.51 -17.54
C ASP A 496 -22.17 -25.48 -16.41
N LEU A 497 -21.05 -24.76 -16.42
CA LEU A 497 -20.79 -23.70 -15.44
C LEU A 497 -21.19 -22.32 -15.99
N ILE A 498 -20.48 -21.82 -17.00
CA ILE A 498 -20.60 -20.41 -17.43
C ILE A 498 -21.99 -20.11 -18.01
N LYS A 499 -22.46 -20.89 -18.98
CA LYS A 499 -23.77 -20.64 -19.61
C LYS A 499 -24.93 -20.80 -18.61
N VAL A 500 -24.88 -21.83 -17.75
CA VAL A 500 -25.90 -22.03 -16.71
C VAL A 500 -25.88 -20.87 -15.70
N ALA A 501 -24.70 -20.40 -15.29
CA ALA A 501 -24.56 -19.27 -14.38
C ALA A 501 -25.08 -17.96 -14.99
N ILE A 502 -24.79 -17.69 -16.26
CA ILE A 502 -25.33 -16.53 -17.00
C ILE A 502 -26.86 -16.57 -17.00
N ASN A 503 -27.44 -17.73 -17.34
CA ASN A 503 -28.90 -17.90 -17.36
C ASN A 503 -29.49 -17.74 -15.96
N PHE A 504 -28.91 -18.39 -14.94
CA PHE A 504 -29.35 -18.29 -13.56
C PHE A 504 -29.32 -16.86 -13.04
N ARG A 505 -28.21 -16.13 -13.26
CA ARG A 505 -28.08 -14.72 -12.88
C ARG A 505 -29.14 -13.85 -13.56
N ARG A 506 -29.30 -13.99 -14.88
CA ARG A 506 -30.16 -13.12 -15.67
C ARG A 506 -31.65 -13.39 -15.49
N GLN A 507 -32.04 -14.66 -15.48
CA GLN A 507 -33.45 -15.07 -15.55
C GLN A 507 -34.08 -15.23 -14.16
N GLU A 508 -33.28 -15.57 -13.16
CA GLU A 508 -33.80 -15.94 -11.84
C GLU A 508 -33.28 -15.01 -10.75
N LEU A 509 -31.95 -14.88 -10.61
CA LEU A 509 -31.37 -14.17 -9.48
C LEU A 509 -31.68 -12.67 -9.52
N LEU A 510 -31.58 -12.01 -10.68
CA LEU A 510 -31.96 -10.60 -10.82
C LEU A 510 -33.43 -10.36 -10.51
N THR A 511 -34.32 -11.26 -10.92
CA THR A 511 -35.75 -11.18 -10.66
C THR A 511 -36.04 -11.29 -9.16
N LEU A 512 -35.41 -12.27 -8.50
CA LEU A 512 -35.57 -12.49 -7.05
C LEU A 512 -34.95 -11.37 -6.20
N LEU A 513 -33.87 -10.74 -6.67
CA LEU A 513 -33.22 -9.62 -6.00
C LEU A 513 -33.92 -8.27 -6.28
N GLY A 514 -34.73 -8.18 -7.33
CA GLY A 514 -35.44 -6.97 -7.74
C GLY A 514 -36.89 -6.89 -7.24
N SER A 515 -37.49 -7.99 -6.81
CA SER A 515 -38.85 -8.01 -6.26
C SER A 515 -38.86 -7.48 -4.82
N SER A 516 -39.52 -6.34 -4.60
CA SER A 516 -39.88 -5.83 -3.26
C SER A 516 -40.90 -6.71 -2.53
N ASP A 517 -41.46 -7.71 -3.23
CA ASP A 517 -42.58 -8.52 -2.79
C ASP A 517 -42.16 -9.63 -1.82
N GLU A 518 -42.77 -9.62 -0.64
CA GLU A 518 -42.74 -10.70 0.37
C GLU A 518 -43.13 -12.08 -0.21
N GLN A 519 -43.78 -12.14 -1.37
CA GLN A 519 -44.22 -13.37 -2.05
C GLN A 519 -43.08 -14.27 -2.54
N HIS A 520 -41.89 -13.73 -2.84
CA HIS A 520 -40.75 -14.51 -3.33
C HIS A 520 -39.64 -14.69 -2.27
N ALA A 521 -39.72 -13.99 -1.15
CA ALA A 521 -38.76 -14.08 -0.05
C ALA A 521 -38.67 -15.50 0.54
N GLY A 522 -39.78 -16.26 0.52
CA GLY A 522 -39.83 -17.63 1.03
C GLY A 522 -39.15 -18.68 0.14
N THR A 523 -39.00 -18.44 -1.17
CA THR A 523 -38.46 -19.44 -2.12
C THR A 523 -36.98 -19.20 -2.47
N LEU A 524 -36.47 -18.00 -2.20
CA LEU A 524 -35.08 -17.62 -2.47
C LEU A 524 -34.06 -18.51 -1.74
N PRO A 525 -34.19 -18.84 -0.44
CA PRO A 525 -33.24 -19.71 0.25
C PRO A 525 -33.17 -21.11 -0.38
N GLU A 526 -34.32 -21.74 -0.66
CA GLU A 526 -34.36 -23.05 -1.30
C GLU A 526 -33.71 -23.05 -2.69
N ARG A 527 -33.94 -21.98 -3.46
CA ARG A 527 -33.38 -21.85 -4.79
C ARG A 527 -31.86 -21.66 -4.75
N LEU A 528 -31.37 -20.84 -3.80
CA LEU A 528 -29.95 -20.65 -3.56
C LEU A 528 -29.29 -21.97 -3.15
N THR A 529 -29.87 -22.75 -2.25
CA THR A 529 -29.35 -24.07 -1.86
C THR A 529 -29.25 -25.04 -3.04
N LYS A 530 -30.27 -25.09 -3.90
CA LYS A 530 -30.22 -25.90 -5.13
C LYS A 530 -29.12 -25.43 -6.08
N ALA A 531 -28.98 -24.11 -6.25
CA ALA A 531 -27.95 -23.54 -7.11
C ALA A 531 -26.54 -23.79 -6.57
N THR A 532 -26.28 -23.54 -5.28
CA THR A 532 -24.97 -23.76 -4.65
C THR A 532 -24.58 -25.23 -4.72
N THR A 533 -25.52 -26.16 -4.49
CA THR A 533 -25.29 -27.61 -4.63
C THR A 533 -24.93 -28.01 -6.06
N TYR A 534 -25.66 -27.47 -7.06
CA TYR A 534 -25.40 -27.74 -8.47
C TYR A 534 -23.99 -27.25 -8.89
N PHE A 535 -23.67 -25.98 -8.61
CA PHE A 535 -22.39 -25.40 -8.98
C PHE A 535 -21.24 -26.04 -8.21
N PHE A 536 -21.42 -26.38 -6.94
CA PHE A 536 -20.39 -27.10 -6.16
C PHE A 536 -20.05 -28.45 -6.79
N SER A 537 -21.06 -29.23 -7.19
CA SER A 537 -20.86 -30.51 -7.87
C SER A 537 -20.08 -30.34 -9.18
N LYS A 538 -20.49 -29.37 -10.00
CA LYS A 538 -19.83 -29.09 -11.29
C LYS A 538 -18.42 -28.52 -11.16
N LEU A 539 -18.17 -27.70 -10.14
CA LEU A 539 -16.82 -27.22 -9.82
C LEU A 539 -15.91 -28.36 -9.37
N THR A 540 -16.43 -29.28 -8.56
CA THR A 540 -15.67 -30.47 -8.12
C THR A 540 -15.32 -31.38 -9.29
N GLU A 541 -16.26 -31.60 -10.21
CA GLU A 541 -16.02 -32.31 -11.49
C GLU A 541 -14.92 -31.61 -12.31
N ALA A 542 -14.98 -30.29 -12.42
CA ALA A 542 -14.01 -29.50 -13.18
C ALA A 542 -12.60 -29.54 -12.55
N VAL A 543 -12.50 -29.48 -11.21
CA VAL A 543 -11.23 -29.63 -10.49
C VAL A 543 -10.57 -30.97 -10.82
N ALA A 544 -11.34 -32.06 -10.81
CA ALA A 544 -10.82 -33.39 -11.12
C ALA A 544 -10.31 -33.48 -12.57
N GLU A 545 -11.15 -33.10 -13.54
CA GLU A 545 -10.79 -33.20 -14.97
C GLU A 545 -9.63 -32.29 -15.35
N VAL A 546 -9.59 -31.05 -14.83
CA VAL A 546 -8.46 -30.13 -15.05
C VAL A 546 -7.20 -30.64 -14.35
N GLY A 547 -7.32 -31.22 -13.15
CA GLY A 547 -6.19 -31.85 -12.47
C GLY A 547 -5.58 -32.99 -13.30
N HIS A 548 -6.41 -33.85 -13.88
CA HIS A 548 -5.99 -34.90 -14.79
C HIS A 548 -5.32 -34.36 -16.06
N LEU A 549 -5.89 -33.33 -16.70
CA LEU A 549 -5.30 -32.72 -17.89
C LEU A 549 -3.92 -32.12 -17.57
N LEU A 550 -3.84 -31.32 -16.51
CA LEU A 550 -2.60 -30.61 -16.19
C LEU A 550 -1.50 -31.54 -15.70
N SER A 551 -1.82 -32.64 -14.99
CA SER A 551 -0.82 -33.65 -14.60
C SER A 551 -0.22 -34.38 -15.81
N GLN A 552 -1.03 -34.68 -16.83
CA GLN A 552 -0.54 -35.23 -18.10
C GLN A 552 0.38 -34.24 -18.84
N TRP A 553 0.04 -32.95 -18.77
CA TRP A 553 0.86 -31.90 -19.36
C TRP A 553 2.18 -31.69 -18.62
N ASP A 554 2.17 -31.68 -17.29
CA ASP A 554 3.36 -31.55 -16.46
C ASP A 554 4.39 -32.67 -16.76
N GLN A 555 3.93 -33.89 -17.07
CA GLN A 555 4.79 -35.01 -17.49
C GLN A 555 5.48 -34.82 -18.84
N ARG A 556 4.98 -33.93 -19.70
CA ARG A 556 5.57 -33.63 -21.01
C ARG A 556 6.67 -32.56 -20.95
N ALA A 557 7.08 -32.13 -19.75
CA ALA A 557 8.01 -31.02 -19.53
C ALA A 557 7.58 -29.76 -20.32
N PRO A 558 6.42 -29.19 -19.97
CA PRO A 558 5.84 -28.10 -20.74
C PRO A 558 6.74 -26.86 -20.69
N HIS A 559 6.66 -26.03 -21.72
CA HIS A 559 7.43 -24.79 -21.78
C HIS A 559 7.12 -23.91 -20.55
N PRO A 560 8.12 -23.19 -19.97
CA PRO A 560 7.96 -22.48 -18.69
C PRO A 560 6.75 -21.56 -18.58
N ASP A 561 6.37 -20.93 -19.70
CA ASP A 561 5.22 -20.03 -19.80
C ASP A 561 3.85 -20.71 -19.55
N PHE A 562 3.77 -22.05 -19.57
CA PHE A 562 2.54 -22.79 -19.27
C PHE A 562 2.22 -22.85 -17.77
N HIS A 563 3.24 -22.79 -16.91
CA HIS A 563 3.06 -22.99 -15.47
C HIS A 563 2.17 -21.92 -14.83
N LEU A 564 2.30 -20.66 -15.26
CA LEU A 564 1.52 -19.56 -14.68
C LEU A 564 0.02 -19.64 -15.06
N PRO A 565 -0.38 -19.79 -16.33
CA PRO A 565 -1.77 -20.03 -16.70
C PRO A 565 -2.37 -21.27 -16.02
N ALA A 566 -1.64 -22.39 -15.98
CA ALA A 566 -2.09 -23.62 -15.33
C ALA A 566 -2.31 -23.44 -13.82
N ALA A 567 -1.38 -22.77 -13.13
CA ALA A 567 -1.50 -22.46 -11.71
C ALA A 567 -2.70 -21.54 -11.42
N ARG A 568 -2.93 -20.52 -12.25
CA ARG A 568 -4.08 -19.61 -12.13
C ARG A 568 -5.41 -20.34 -12.29
N LEU A 569 -5.52 -21.23 -13.28
CA LEU A 569 -6.72 -22.04 -13.49
C LEU A 569 -6.99 -22.96 -12.28
N ARG A 570 -5.98 -23.71 -11.82
CA ARG A 570 -6.09 -24.56 -10.62
C ARG A 570 -6.53 -23.75 -9.41
N TYR A 571 -5.90 -22.60 -9.20
CA TYR A 571 -6.21 -21.69 -8.09
C TYR A 571 -7.66 -21.19 -8.15
N CYS A 572 -8.11 -20.69 -9.31
CA CYS A 572 -9.46 -20.15 -9.47
C CYS A 572 -10.53 -21.21 -9.20
N LEU A 573 -10.35 -22.42 -9.76
CA LEU A 573 -11.25 -23.55 -9.53
C LEU A 573 -11.30 -23.95 -8.06
N ALA A 574 -10.13 -24.14 -7.43
CA ALA A 574 -10.06 -24.55 -6.04
C ALA A 574 -10.65 -23.48 -5.10
N LEU A 575 -10.40 -22.20 -5.35
CA LEU A 575 -10.96 -21.09 -4.58
C LEU A 575 -12.49 -21.05 -4.68
N LYS A 576 -13.05 -21.08 -5.91
CA LYS A 576 -14.50 -21.10 -6.11
C LYS A 576 -15.13 -22.35 -5.47
N THR A 577 -14.50 -23.52 -5.61
CA THR A 577 -14.99 -24.77 -4.99
C THR A 577 -15.03 -24.65 -3.47
N ALA A 578 -13.97 -24.13 -2.86
CA ALA A 578 -13.89 -23.93 -1.40
C ALA A 578 -14.94 -22.93 -0.87
N VAL A 579 -15.21 -21.86 -1.64
CA VAL A 579 -16.29 -20.92 -1.31
C VAL A 579 -17.64 -21.63 -1.38
N PHE A 580 -17.96 -22.28 -2.50
CA PHE A 580 -19.25 -22.94 -2.72
C PHE A 580 -19.53 -24.07 -1.72
N LEU A 581 -18.50 -24.77 -1.24
CA LEU A 581 -18.61 -25.76 -0.17
C LEU A 581 -19.26 -25.19 1.11
N LYS A 582 -19.01 -23.90 1.40
CA LYS A 582 -19.54 -23.23 2.60
C LYS A 582 -20.89 -22.55 2.37
N LEU A 583 -21.27 -22.29 1.12
CA LEU A 583 -22.50 -21.54 0.82
C LEU A 583 -23.79 -22.35 1.03
N SER A 584 -23.72 -23.69 1.10
CA SER A 584 -24.91 -24.53 1.29
C SER A 584 -25.61 -24.33 2.64
N GLU A 585 -24.93 -23.74 3.62
CA GLU A 585 -25.43 -23.53 4.99
C GLU A 585 -26.14 -22.16 5.16
N ALA A 586 -25.97 -21.23 4.21
CA ALA A 586 -26.50 -19.88 4.33
C ALA A 586 -28.03 -19.81 4.11
N LYS A 587 -28.73 -19.10 5.01
CA LYS A 587 -30.20 -18.99 5.03
C LYS A 587 -30.72 -17.63 4.57
N SER A 588 -29.85 -16.64 4.44
CA SER A 588 -30.16 -15.30 3.94
C SER A 588 -29.09 -14.79 2.98
N LEU A 589 -29.39 -13.73 2.22
CA LEU A 589 -28.43 -13.10 1.30
C LEU A 589 -27.23 -12.50 2.04
N ASP A 590 -27.46 -11.82 3.16
CA ASP A 590 -26.38 -11.28 3.99
C ASP A 590 -25.49 -12.40 4.55
N GLU A 591 -26.09 -13.49 5.04
CA GLU A 591 -25.34 -14.64 5.54
C GLU A 591 -24.53 -15.30 4.42
N LEU A 592 -25.07 -15.36 3.20
CA LEU A 592 -24.41 -15.93 2.05
C LEU A 592 -23.16 -15.10 1.67
N VAL A 593 -23.26 -13.78 1.61
CA VAL A 593 -22.11 -12.89 1.34
C VAL A 593 -21.08 -12.95 2.47
N ILE A 594 -21.52 -12.90 3.73
CA ILE A 594 -20.62 -13.00 4.90
C ILE A 594 -19.88 -14.35 4.90
N THR A 595 -20.58 -15.43 4.59
CA THR A 595 -20.01 -16.78 4.52
C THR A 595 -19.02 -16.89 3.37
N ALA A 596 -19.34 -16.31 2.21
CA ALA A 596 -18.44 -16.27 1.07
C ALA A 596 -17.13 -15.51 1.39
N GLU A 597 -17.22 -14.31 1.96
CA GLU A 597 -16.06 -13.50 2.35
C GLU A 597 -15.21 -14.22 3.41
N LYS A 598 -15.84 -14.87 4.39
CA LYS A 598 -15.13 -15.72 5.37
C LYS A 598 -14.44 -16.90 4.69
N ALA A 599 -15.10 -17.61 3.79
CA ALA A 599 -14.52 -18.75 3.09
C ALA A 599 -13.33 -18.32 2.21
N LEU A 600 -13.47 -17.20 1.49
CA LEU A 600 -12.42 -16.58 0.69
C LEU A 600 -11.18 -16.25 1.54
N GLY A 601 -11.39 -15.58 2.69
CA GLY A 601 -10.30 -15.18 3.58
C GLY A 601 -9.60 -16.34 4.30
N HIS A 602 -10.28 -17.48 4.49
CA HIS A 602 -9.72 -18.67 5.14
C HIS A 602 -9.20 -19.71 4.15
N TYR A 603 -9.39 -19.52 2.85
CA TYR A 603 -8.88 -20.44 1.85
C TYR A 603 -7.36 -20.61 2.00
N GLN A 604 -6.97 -21.86 2.22
CA GLN A 604 -5.58 -22.31 2.19
C GLN A 604 -5.38 -22.96 0.83
N SER A 605 -4.39 -22.48 0.06
CA SER A 605 -4.05 -23.15 -1.19
C SER A 605 -3.59 -24.56 -0.85
N ASP A 606 -4.34 -25.57 -1.31
CA ASP A 606 -3.84 -26.93 -1.31
C ASP A 606 -2.56 -26.92 -2.13
N LYS A 607 -1.44 -27.10 -1.43
CA LYS A 607 -0.28 -27.67 -2.10
C LYS A 607 -0.73 -29.08 -2.47
N GLY A 608 -1.19 -29.24 -3.72
CA GLY A 608 -0.78 -30.43 -4.43
C GLY A 608 0.71 -30.58 -4.17
N GLU A 609 1.12 -31.74 -3.67
CA GLU A 609 2.51 -32.12 -3.47
C GLU A 609 3.25 -32.12 -4.82
N THR A 610 3.38 -30.97 -5.47
CA THR A 610 4.57 -30.68 -6.23
C THR A 610 5.63 -30.46 -5.17
N LYS A 611 6.24 -31.59 -4.78
CA LYS A 611 7.64 -31.61 -4.42
C LYS A 611 8.35 -30.83 -5.51
N SER A 612 8.53 -29.54 -5.28
CA SER A 612 9.66 -28.83 -5.81
C SER A 612 10.85 -29.72 -5.48
N GLU A 613 11.45 -30.31 -6.52
CA GLU A 613 12.66 -31.11 -6.46
C GLU A 613 13.89 -30.30 -5.97
N THR A 614 13.68 -29.18 -5.27
CA THR A 614 14.72 -28.42 -4.57
C THR A 614 14.60 -28.45 -3.04
N SER A 615 13.73 -29.27 -2.45
CA SER A 615 13.85 -29.64 -1.04
C SER A 615 13.61 -31.12 -0.76
N ARG A 616 14.38 -32.01 -1.40
CA ARG A 616 14.83 -33.17 -0.63
C ARG A 616 15.56 -32.59 0.58
N ARG A 617 15.03 -32.80 1.79
CA ARG A 617 15.85 -32.76 3.01
C ARG A 617 17.08 -33.61 2.67
N LYS A 618 18.21 -32.99 2.35
CA LYS A 618 19.46 -33.72 2.23
C LYS A 618 19.65 -34.29 3.63
N GLN A 619 19.47 -35.60 3.77
CA GLN A 619 20.01 -36.27 4.94
C GLN A 619 21.51 -35.96 4.93
N PRO A 620 22.05 -35.39 6.00
CA PRO A 620 23.48 -35.13 6.08
C PRO A 620 24.24 -36.45 5.95
N ALA A 621 25.37 -36.45 5.26
CA ALA A 621 26.24 -37.61 5.10
C ALA A 621 26.68 -38.18 6.46
N ASN A 622 26.74 -37.32 7.49
CA ASN A 622 27.02 -37.71 8.87
C ASN A 622 25.86 -37.29 9.80
N VAL A 623 24.87 -38.18 9.95
CA VAL A 623 23.68 -37.96 10.80
C VAL A 623 24.06 -37.75 12.27
N ALA A 624 25.01 -38.54 12.79
CA ALA A 624 25.45 -38.42 14.18
C ALA A 624 26.14 -37.08 14.49
N LEU A 625 26.92 -36.54 13.55
CA LEU A 625 27.51 -35.20 13.68
C LEU A 625 26.43 -34.11 13.65
N PHE A 626 25.47 -34.25 12.75
CA PHE A 626 24.37 -33.31 12.62
C PHE A 626 23.54 -33.21 13.89
N ASP A 627 23.20 -34.34 14.51
CA ASP A 627 22.42 -34.37 15.76
C ASP A 627 23.17 -33.64 16.90
N LYS A 628 24.49 -33.86 17.03
CA LYS A 628 25.34 -33.13 18.00
C LYS A 628 25.40 -31.63 17.72
N LEU A 629 25.42 -31.22 16.46
CA LEU A 629 25.41 -29.81 16.08
C LEU A 629 24.04 -29.15 16.33
N VAL A 630 22.94 -29.91 16.20
CA VAL A 630 21.59 -29.45 16.53
C VAL A 630 21.42 -29.27 18.03
N GLU A 631 21.94 -30.20 18.84
CA GLU A 631 21.96 -30.12 20.30
C GLU A 631 22.77 -28.91 20.78
N TRP A 632 24.03 -28.78 20.32
CA TRP A 632 24.87 -27.61 20.61
C TRP A 632 24.18 -26.28 20.25
N ARG A 633 23.51 -26.23 19.10
CA ARG A 633 22.79 -25.02 18.67
C ARG A 633 21.60 -24.70 19.60
N ALA A 634 20.91 -25.71 20.10
CA ALA A 634 19.80 -25.52 21.04
C ALA A 634 20.31 -24.95 22.37
N ASP A 635 21.45 -25.43 22.86
CA ASP A 635 22.08 -24.94 24.10
C ASP A 635 22.48 -23.46 23.99
N ILE A 636 23.17 -23.08 22.91
CA ILE A 636 23.58 -21.68 22.67
C ILE A 636 22.36 -20.77 22.48
N ALA A 637 21.30 -21.26 21.84
CA ALA A 637 20.08 -20.51 21.64
C ALA A 637 19.36 -20.25 22.98
N ALA A 638 19.34 -21.24 23.87
CA ALA A 638 18.80 -21.11 25.22
C ALA A 638 19.62 -20.10 26.06
N GLU A 639 20.96 -20.16 26.01
CA GLU A 639 21.83 -19.21 26.71
C GLU A 639 21.63 -17.76 26.24
N ARG A 640 21.42 -17.56 24.93
CA ARG A 640 21.21 -16.24 24.34
C ARG A 640 19.75 -15.78 24.33
N ASN A 641 18.82 -16.60 24.84
CA ASN A 641 17.39 -16.35 24.82
C ASN A 641 16.86 -16.02 23.41
N THR A 642 17.33 -16.77 22.41
CA THR A 642 17.01 -16.61 20.98
C THR A 642 16.55 -17.94 20.38
N GLN A 643 15.99 -17.91 19.17
CA GLN A 643 15.54 -19.14 18.50
C GLN A 643 16.72 -19.89 17.87
N PRO A 644 16.77 -21.25 17.90
CA PRO A 644 17.92 -22.03 17.39
C PRO A 644 18.35 -21.67 15.96
N TYR A 645 17.41 -21.46 15.05
CA TYR A 645 17.71 -21.12 13.65
C TYR A 645 18.43 -19.76 13.49
N SER A 646 18.36 -18.87 14.48
CA SER A 646 19.03 -17.56 14.45
C SER A 646 20.54 -17.67 14.67
N ILE A 647 20.98 -18.71 15.40
CA ILE A 647 22.40 -19.05 15.61
C ILE A 647 22.99 -19.55 14.29
N VAL A 648 22.54 -20.72 13.81
CA VAL A 648 22.93 -21.31 12.53
C VAL A 648 21.73 -22.05 11.92
N SER A 649 21.45 -21.88 10.62
CA SER A 649 20.31 -22.56 9.97
C SER A 649 20.58 -24.06 9.76
N ASP A 650 19.52 -24.88 9.68
CA ASP A 650 19.64 -26.32 9.41
C ASP A 650 20.39 -26.60 8.11
N THR A 651 20.15 -25.79 7.09
CA THR A 651 20.83 -25.87 5.78
C THR A 651 22.34 -25.67 5.88
N VAL A 652 22.81 -24.94 6.88
CA VAL A 652 24.24 -24.72 7.11
C VAL A 652 24.82 -25.83 7.98
N LEU A 653 24.09 -26.28 9.01
CA LEU A 653 24.50 -27.45 9.81
C LEU A 653 24.63 -28.72 8.96
N ILE A 654 23.74 -28.95 7.99
CA ILE A 654 23.85 -30.05 7.02
C ILE A 654 25.14 -29.91 6.20
N GLN A 655 25.46 -28.71 5.72
CA GLN A 655 26.70 -28.48 4.96
C GLN A 655 27.96 -28.67 5.81
N VAL A 656 27.91 -28.32 7.10
CA VAL A 656 29.00 -28.55 8.06
C VAL A 656 29.16 -30.05 8.30
N ALA A 657 28.06 -30.77 8.51
CA ALA A 657 28.08 -32.22 8.70
C ALA A 657 28.56 -32.97 7.44
N ASP A 658 28.25 -32.47 6.24
CA ASP A 658 28.69 -33.04 4.96
C ASP A 658 30.17 -32.77 4.67
N LYS A 659 30.66 -31.55 4.95
CA LYS A 659 32.00 -31.11 4.54
C LYS A 659 33.07 -31.25 5.63
N MET A 660 32.66 -31.40 6.88
CA MET A 660 33.53 -31.52 8.07
C MET A 660 34.75 -30.58 8.04
N PRO A 661 34.55 -29.25 8.03
CA PRO A 661 35.66 -28.30 8.04
C PRO A 661 36.49 -28.41 9.32
N HIS A 662 37.81 -28.50 9.18
CA HIS A 662 38.75 -28.63 10.32
C HIS A 662 39.42 -27.31 10.73
N THR A 663 39.19 -26.23 9.97
CA THR A 663 39.76 -24.90 10.25
C THR A 663 38.70 -23.80 10.12
N LEU A 664 38.89 -22.68 10.83
CA LEU A 664 37.98 -21.53 10.77
C LEU A 664 37.85 -20.96 9.35
N SER A 665 38.95 -20.99 8.59
CA SER A 665 38.97 -20.57 7.19
C SER A 665 38.03 -21.43 6.33
N GLN A 666 38.10 -22.77 6.47
CA GLN A 666 37.22 -23.69 5.76
C GLN A 666 35.75 -23.53 6.18
N LEU A 667 35.49 -23.32 7.47
CA LEU A 667 34.14 -23.11 7.99
C LEU A 667 33.52 -21.81 7.47
N SER A 668 34.30 -20.73 7.39
CA SER A 668 33.85 -19.44 6.83
C SER A 668 33.46 -19.50 5.34
N GLN A 669 34.01 -20.46 4.59
CA GLN A 669 33.71 -20.70 3.18
C GLN A 669 32.41 -21.51 2.97
N ILE A 670 31.77 -21.98 4.04
CA ILE A 670 30.45 -22.60 3.95
C ILE A 670 29.41 -21.52 3.61
N LYS A 671 28.64 -21.79 2.56
CA LYS A 671 27.64 -20.87 2.03
C LYS A 671 26.64 -20.50 3.12
N ASN A 672 26.46 -19.20 3.36
CA ASN A 672 25.60 -18.60 4.38
C ASN A 672 26.05 -18.78 5.84
N PHE A 673 27.28 -19.22 6.10
CA PHE A 673 27.88 -19.17 7.44
C PHE A 673 28.60 -17.82 7.66
N GLY A 674 29.54 -17.46 6.78
CA GLY A 674 30.23 -16.17 6.78
C GLY A 674 31.34 -16.03 7.83
N GLN A 675 32.15 -14.97 7.74
CA GLN A 675 33.30 -14.75 8.62
C GLN A 675 32.91 -14.36 10.06
N ALA A 676 31.85 -13.56 10.23
CA ALA A 676 31.38 -13.15 11.56
C ALA A 676 30.96 -14.36 12.42
N LYS A 677 30.15 -15.27 11.87
CA LYS A 677 29.74 -16.50 12.56
C LYS A 677 30.90 -17.48 12.79
N ALA A 678 31.89 -17.49 11.89
CA ALA A 678 33.11 -18.27 12.08
C ALA A 678 33.96 -17.74 13.24
N SER A 679 34.01 -16.43 13.45
CA SER A 679 34.64 -15.84 14.63
C SER A 679 33.88 -16.21 15.91
N ASP A 680 32.55 -16.10 15.90
CA ASP A 680 31.74 -16.23 17.10
C ASP A 680 31.50 -17.69 17.54
N PHE A 681 31.33 -18.61 16.60
CA PHE A 681 30.92 -20.00 16.88
C PHE A 681 31.86 -21.05 16.30
N GLY A 682 32.85 -20.64 15.52
CA GLY A 682 33.63 -21.59 14.72
C GLY A 682 34.51 -22.53 15.53
N GLN A 683 35.02 -22.08 16.68
CA GLN A 683 35.84 -22.93 17.56
C GLN A 683 35.03 -24.08 18.16
N ASP A 684 33.80 -23.83 18.59
CA ASP A 684 32.92 -24.85 19.17
C ASP A 684 32.51 -25.88 18.12
N ILE A 685 32.13 -25.42 16.93
CA ILE A 685 31.75 -26.30 15.81
C ILE A 685 32.94 -27.19 15.40
N ILE A 686 34.15 -26.63 15.29
CA ILE A 686 35.35 -27.42 14.96
C ILE A 686 35.66 -28.44 16.06
N ARG A 687 35.49 -28.08 17.34
CA ARG A 687 35.67 -29.00 18.46
C ARG A 687 34.69 -30.18 18.37
N ILE A 688 33.42 -29.92 18.04
CA ILE A 688 32.39 -30.96 17.85
C ILE A 688 32.75 -31.88 16.66
N ILE A 689 33.23 -31.30 15.56
CA ILE A 689 33.67 -32.07 14.38
C ILE A 689 34.85 -33.00 14.73
N LEU A 690 35.88 -32.48 15.39
CA LEU A 690 37.07 -33.24 15.79
C LEU A 690 36.74 -34.36 16.78
N ALA A 691 35.87 -34.08 17.76
CA ALA A 691 35.40 -35.07 18.71
C ALA A 691 34.60 -36.19 18.01
N ASN A 692 33.91 -35.88 16.91
CA ASN A 692 33.15 -36.86 16.16
C ASN A 692 33.98 -37.67 15.15
N SER A 693 35.12 -37.14 14.69
CA SER A 693 36.04 -37.85 13.78
C SER A 693 37.05 -38.75 14.49
N GLY A 694 36.98 -38.88 15.82
CA GLY A 694 37.90 -39.72 16.62
C GLY A 694 39.34 -39.19 16.70
N ALA A 695 39.59 -37.96 16.23
CA ALA A 695 40.89 -37.33 16.31
C ALA A 695 41.06 -36.71 17.70
N THR A 696 41.57 -37.51 18.64
CA THR A 696 41.94 -37.02 19.97
C THR A 696 43.16 -36.10 19.83
N GLN A 697 43.01 -34.87 20.33
CA GLN A 697 44.01 -33.83 20.60
C GLN A 697 45.47 -34.14 20.22
N LEU A 698 46.01 -33.35 19.29
CA LEU A 698 47.40 -32.86 19.36
C LEU A 698 47.43 -31.45 18.73
N PHE A 699 47.67 -30.47 19.61
CA PHE A 699 47.83 -29.02 19.44
C PHE A 699 46.59 -28.13 19.48
#